data_AF-A0A0H4PBY4-F1
#
_entry.id   AF-A0A0H4PBY4-F1
#
_cell.length_a   1.000
_cell.length_b   1.000
_cell.length_c   1.000
_cell.angle_alpha   90.00
_cell.angle_beta   90.00
_cell.angle_gamma   90.00
#
_symmetry.space_group_name_H-M   'P 1'
#
loop_
_entity.id
_entity.type
_entity.pdbx_description
1 polymer ?
#
loop_
_entity_poly.entity_id
_entity_poly.type
_entity_poly.pdbx_seq_one_letter_code
_entity_poly.pdbx_strand_id
1 'polypeptide(L)'
;MKRGLLLCFFGLLLIQIGFGQSWRRVGDWGNDYKSIKWVNTNVGFIGGENILLKSIDGGLSWVELKLPMRLDVMDLSFFDEQNGILLSENGQIFKTINAGISWTSPSFPADLKLNKVLHVDENRLMISGENGLVLRSVNAGQSWTVSNLPTEAIINKIFFVDPELGYAVSSNAEIFKTLNTGESWEKYDSGFDVSLNSLYFINDTIGYAVGDQGAIIKTEDGALNWQFINSGIDTDLTDVVFNPSYPLIGVISGDGGTILRTTNAGLTFIEVNPRSDQDIESLSIRPNTNNVLGVASSGVVISSNNTGSSWSIRLSGTASDFRGVAFTTDMKGYVVGDDGLILLTSDGGNRFTDRSRPISLPFNSLFFNSANIGFISGDNGNIISTRNSGANWTTLNPGTNKNVNGLYFFDFNKGIAVGDQGLITITENQGVNWQTVSSGMANYNLKDVFFFNENDGVIIGEKGLVLISSNGGFDWEKVNIGSNADLKAIAILDEVTAIAVSTSSAVFKTRDKGLNWEPLQTGFNTPLSDIAFLDESVGFITGENGLIIRTFDGGDSWEKLETGTFQNFTGISFGDLNVGYVVGENGIFYQYTCQVPDVIPTIFGEDNICLSQQIYSIQDLGLDGEEYDWRVDGGSVIQGQGSSRVVVRWDTPGRNAVMVRGKNSCGNGETTALEVIVSEEPKQTTTIQGEGVVCVNTLEEYMVDSIPGTEYFWEATGGVVREGQGTSAITIEWTNLNEQRLTVSSINPCGQGPTTQKDIRVITIPDQPSVISGNVRVGFQEADYEITGEQDINYQWSIGSGGEIISGQGTPSIRVDWTTPGDHVVEVTPINACNQGPSRVLSVNVNLITSVAEEAEDENIEIFPSPSFGGDIHVALKGIAGVNYIGVYNAMGLKIKEVPTNEGQFVYFINNLPKGLHVLIIRTRTSEFKRKILVL
;
A
#
# COMPACT_ATOMS: atom_id res chain seq x y z
N MET A 1 -26.96 -17.60 -0.01
CA MET A 1 -26.37 -16.60 0.92
C MET A 1 -24.89 -16.94 1.12
N LYS A 2 -23.99 -15.95 1.09
CA LYS A 2 -22.49 -16.04 1.12
C LYS A 2 -21.68 -16.11 -0.19
N ARG A 3 -22.28 -15.95 -1.38
CA ARG A 3 -21.50 -15.74 -2.64
C ARG A 3 -21.91 -14.52 -3.48
N GLY A 4 -22.95 -13.79 -3.07
CA GLY A 4 -23.35 -12.52 -3.72
C GLY A 4 -22.79 -11.26 -3.06
N LEU A 5 -22.01 -11.39 -1.98
CA LEU A 5 -21.48 -10.23 -1.23
C LEU A 5 -20.08 -9.77 -1.68
N LEU A 6 -19.42 -10.51 -2.58
CA LEU A 6 -18.05 -10.17 -3.03
C LEU A 6 -18.03 -9.38 -4.35
N LEU A 7 -19.14 -9.34 -5.11
CA LEU A 7 -19.23 -8.66 -6.41
C LEU A 7 -19.83 -7.24 -6.32
N CYS A 8 -20.41 -6.86 -5.18
CA CYS A 8 -20.85 -5.48 -4.93
C CYS A 8 -19.76 -4.59 -4.31
N PHE A 9 -18.61 -5.15 -3.95
CA PHE A 9 -17.48 -4.38 -3.41
C PHE A 9 -16.56 -3.78 -4.48
N PHE A 10 -16.77 -4.14 -5.76
CA PHE A 10 -15.97 -3.67 -6.90
C PHE A 10 -16.65 -2.57 -7.74
N GLY A 11 -17.87 -2.15 -7.39
CA GLY A 11 -18.66 -1.14 -8.12
C GLY A 11 -18.70 0.25 -7.50
N LEU A 12 -18.02 0.47 -6.37
CA LEU A 12 -17.97 1.75 -5.66
C LEU A 12 -16.51 2.07 -5.29
N LEU A 13 -15.65 2.16 -6.31
CA LEU A 13 -14.77 3.32 -6.30
C LEU A 13 -15.72 4.49 -6.57
N LEU A 14 -15.97 5.30 -5.54
CA LEU A 14 -16.21 6.71 -5.78
C LEU A 14 -15.17 7.12 -6.83
N ILE A 15 -15.61 7.69 -7.94
CA ILE A 15 -14.73 8.55 -8.72
C ILE A 15 -14.48 9.77 -7.81
N GLN A 16 -13.71 9.57 -6.74
CA GLN A 16 -12.80 10.60 -6.30
C GLN A 16 -11.79 10.62 -7.44
N ILE A 17 -11.97 11.59 -8.33
CA ILE A 17 -10.84 12.08 -9.09
C ILE A 17 -9.85 12.49 -7.99
N GLY A 18 -8.88 11.62 -7.71
CA GLY A 18 -7.83 11.86 -6.76
C GLY A 18 -6.95 12.92 -7.36
N PHE A 19 -7.40 14.18 -7.32
CA PHE A 19 -6.49 15.27 -7.53
C PHE A 19 -5.42 15.13 -6.46
N GLY A 20 -4.16 15.17 -6.86
CA GLY A 20 -3.05 15.20 -5.90
C GLY A 20 -3.23 16.28 -4.84
N GLN A 21 -4.01 17.32 -5.14
CA GLN A 21 -4.40 18.37 -4.20
C GLN A 21 -5.90 18.61 -4.30
N SER A 22 -6.62 18.42 -3.21
CA SER A 22 -8.06 18.67 -3.19
C SER A 22 -8.50 19.34 -1.89
N TRP A 23 -9.52 20.19 -2.02
CA TRP A 23 -10.27 20.73 -0.91
C TRP A 23 -11.54 19.89 -0.77
N ARG A 24 -11.69 19.24 0.38
CA ARG A 24 -12.89 18.47 0.71
C ARG A 24 -13.59 19.10 1.90
N ARG A 25 -14.92 19.10 1.88
CA ARG A 25 -15.71 19.49 3.04
C ARG A 25 -15.54 18.46 4.16
N VAL A 26 -15.31 18.91 5.39
CA VAL A 26 -15.20 18.05 6.58
C VAL A 26 -16.12 18.64 7.65
N GLY A 27 -17.11 17.88 8.11
CA GLY A 27 -18.10 18.35 9.08
C GLY A 27 -19.49 18.59 8.46
N ASP A 28 -20.45 18.89 9.34
CA ASP A 28 -21.85 19.07 8.99
C ASP A 28 -22.09 20.40 8.26
N TRP A 29 -23.30 20.61 7.74
CA TRP A 29 -23.72 21.90 7.16
C TRP A 29 -24.55 22.65 8.18
N GLY A 30 -24.36 23.97 8.30
CA GLY A 30 -25.22 24.84 9.10
C GLY A 30 -26.35 25.49 8.30
N ASN A 31 -26.38 25.28 6.97
CA ASN A 31 -27.37 25.88 6.06
C ASN A 31 -28.79 25.40 6.37
N ASP A 32 -29.77 26.29 6.23
CA ASP A 32 -31.18 25.92 6.38
C ASP A 32 -31.63 24.97 5.27
N TYR A 33 -32.21 23.82 5.63
CA TYR A 33 -32.78 22.88 4.67
C TYR A 33 -34.27 23.10 4.49
N LYS A 34 -34.74 23.12 3.23
CA LYS A 34 -36.15 23.40 2.89
C LYS A 34 -36.87 22.21 2.27
N SER A 35 -36.15 21.30 1.61
CA SER A 35 -36.77 20.13 0.97
C SER A 35 -35.89 18.90 1.01
N ILE A 36 -36.54 17.74 1.16
CA ILE A 36 -35.94 16.42 1.00
C ILE A 36 -36.83 15.54 0.13
N LYS A 37 -36.23 14.86 -0.86
CA LYS A 37 -36.91 13.89 -1.72
C LYS A 37 -36.05 12.66 -1.97
N TRP A 38 -36.71 11.50 -2.02
CA TRP A 38 -36.11 10.23 -2.41
C TRP A 38 -36.50 9.88 -3.85
N VAL A 39 -35.52 9.47 -4.64
CA VAL A 39 -35.74 8.87 -5.97
C VAL A 39 -36.00 7.38 -5.82
N ASN A 40 -35.20 6.71 -5.00
CA ASN A 40 -35.34 5.29 -4.71
C ASN A 40 -34.83 4.98 -3.28
N THR A 41 -34.60 3.69 -2.97
CA THR A 41 -34.14 3.26 -1.63
C THR A 41 -32.74 3.76 -1.26
N ASN A 42 -31.94 4.19 -2.23
CA ASN A 42 -30.55 4.56 -2.06
C ASN A 42 -30.31 6.05 -2.37
N VAL A 43 -30.94 6.56 -3.43
CA VAL A 43 -30.69 7.91 -3.95
C VAL A 43 -31.72 8.91 -3.42
N GLY A 44 -31.22 9.96 -2.77
CA GLY A 44 -32.03 11.06 -2.25
C GLY A 44 -31.31 12.39 -2.34
N PHE A 45 -32.08 13.47 -2.28
CA PHE A 45 -31.59 14.85 -2.42
C PHE A 45 -32.16 15.74 -1.32
N ILE A 46 -31.34 16.65 -0.82
CA ILE A 46 -31.73 17.73 0.10
C ILE A 46 -31.40 19.06 -0.56
N GLY A 47 -32.32 20.02 -0.52
CA GLY A 47 -32.09 21.38 -0.99
C GLY A 47 -32.43 22.38 0.10
N GLY A 48 -31.72 23.51 0.10
CA GLY A 48 -31.97 24.61 1.00
C GLY A 48 -31.18 25.86 0.65
N GLU A 49 -30.84 26.64 1.68
CA GLU A 49 -30.09 27.89 1.59
C GLU A 49 -28.70 27.67 0.99
N ASN A 50 -28.47 28.17 -0.22
CA ASN A 50 -27.21 28.02 -0.97
C ASN A 50 -26.64 26.59 -1.03
N ILE A 51 -27.49 25.57 -0.89
CA ILE A 51 -27.05 24.18 -0.77
C ILE A 51 -27.92 23.17 -1.52
N LEU A 52 -27.24 22.19 -2.12
CA LEU A 52 -27.82 20.98 -2.68
C LEU A 52 -26.98 19.77 -2.26
N LEU A 53 -27.60 18.80 -1.60
CA LEU A 53 -26.96 17.55 -1.19
C LEU A 53 -27.54 16.37 -1.94
N LYS A 54 -26.70 15.35 -2.17
CA LYS A 54 -27.08 14.06 -2.72
C LYS A 54 -26.57 12.93 -1.84
N SER A 55 -27.42 11.95 -1.59
CA SER A 55 -27.05 10.66 -1.02
C SER A 55 -27.21 9.57 -2.07
N ILE A 56 -26.35 8.55 -2.00
CA ILE A 56 -26.42 7.33 -2.83
C ILE A 56 -26.46 6.05 -1.98
N ASP A 57 -26.55 6.19 -0.66
CA ASP A 57 -26.47 5.09 0.31
C ASP A 57 -27.67 5.08 1.28
N GLY A 58 -28.77 5.69 0.86
CA GLY A 58 -30.02 5.73 1.63
C GLY A 58 -29.97 6.70 2.81
N GLY A 59 -29.12 7.73 2.73
CA GLY A 59 -29.02 8.81 3.71
C GLY A 59 -28.05 8.51 4.85
N LEU A 60 -27.13 7.56 4.66
CA LEU A 60 -26.04 7.30 5.59
C LEU A 60 -24.94 8.36 5.43
N SER A 61 -24.71 8.82 4.20
CA SER A 61 -23.82 9.94 3.87
C SER A 61 -24.45 10.86 2.82
N TRP A 62 -23.99 12.11 2.80
CA TRP A 62 -24.43 13.17 1.91
C TRP A 62 -23.21 13.85 1.29
N VAL A 63 -23.32 14.23 0.02
CA VAL A 63 -22.29 14.95 -0.73
C VAL A 63 -22.90 16.22 -1.31
N GLU A 64 -22.20 17.34 -1.16
CA GLU A 64 -22.62 18.62 -1.75
C GLU A 64 -22.42 18.61 -3.26
N LEU A 65 -23.46 19.05 -3.97
CA LEU A 65 -23.45 19.25 -5.42
C LEU A 65 -23.43 20.73 -5.74
N LYS A 66 -22.71 21.10 -6.79
CA LYS A 66 -22.65 22.47 -7.27
C LYS A 66 -24.02 22.93 -7.79
N LEU A 67 -24.53 24.02 -7.21
CA LEU A 67 -25.72 24.70 -7.70
C LEU A 67 -25.48 25.38 -9.07
N PRO A 68 -26.53 25.70 -9.84
CA PRO A 68 -26.38 26.45 -11.10
C PRO A 68 -25.81 27.86 -10.90
N MET A 69 -26.09 28.47 -9.75
CA MET A 69 -25.60 29.76 -9.28
C MET A 69 -25.85 29.86 -7.77
N ARG A 70 -25.39 30.92 -7.12
CA ARG A 70 -25.74 31.24 -5.72
C ARG A 70 -27.24 31.57 -5.64
N LEU A 71 -28.01 30.73 -4.96
CA LEU A 71 -29.46 30.84 -4.79
C LEU A 71 -29.92 29.92 -3.65
N ASP A 72 -31.11 30.20 -3.11
CA ASP A 72 -31.77 29.30 -2.16
C ASP A 72 -32.74 28.36 -2.89
N VAL A 73 -32.65 27.08 -2.56
CA VAL A 73 -33.49 26.02 -3.13
C VAL A 73 -34.79 25.93 -2.33
N MET A 74 -35.90 26.33 -2.94
CA MET A 74 -37.22 26.28 -2.32
C MET A 74 -37.79 24.85 -2.30
N ASP A 75 -37.65 24.15 -3.41
CA ASP A 75 -38.06 22.76 -3.54
C ASP A 75 -37.33 22.09 -4.71
N LEU A 76 -37.28 20.77 -4.68
CA LEU A 76 -36.68 19.96 -5.72
C LEU A 76 -37.52 18.70 -5.95
N SER A 77 -37.46 18.16 -7.16
CA SER A 77 -38.07 16.89 -7.50
C SER A 77 -37.25 16.19 -8.56
N PHE A 78 -36.53 15.14 -8.14
CA PHE A 78 -35.91 14.18 -9.03
C PHE A 78 -36.86 13.03 -9.28
N PHE A 79 -37.15 12.75 -10.55
CA PHE A 79 -38.10 11.71 -10.94
C PHE A 79 -37.43 10.45 -11.46
N ASP A 80 -36.14 10.53 -11.76
CA ASP A 80 -35.23 9.40 -11.86
C ASP A 80 -33.83 9.83 -11.37
N GLU A 81 -32.84 8.94 -11.45
CA GLU A 81 -31.48 9.23 -10.95
C GLU A 81 -30.74 10.30 -11.75
N GLN A 82 -31.19 10.63 -12.96
CA GLN A 82 -30.56 11.57 -13.88
C GLN A 82 -31.36 12.87 -14.04
N ASN A 83 -32.69 12.79 -14.03
CA ASN A 83 -33.57 13.89 -14.36
C ASN A 83 -34.24 14.47 -13.12
N GLY A 84 -34.18 15.80 -13.02
CA GLY A 84 -34.79 16.52 -11.90
C GLY A 84 -35.05 17.98 -12.19
N ILE A 85 -35.96 18.56 -11.41
CA ILE A 85 -36.29 19.97 -11.37
C ILE A 85 -35.88 20.55 -10.03
N LEU A 86 -35.30 21.74 -10.05
CA LEU A 86 -34.95 22.56 -8.89
C LEU A 86 -35.65 23.91 -9.04
N LEU A 87 -36.26 24.38 -7.97
CA LEU A 87 -36.87 25.70 -7.88
C LEU A 87 -36.05 26.62 -6.97
N SER A 88 -35.87 27.86 -7.38
CA SER A 88 -35.24 28.88 -6.54
C SER A 88 -36.25 29.84 -5.92
N GLU A 89 -35.86 30.49 -4.82
CA GLU A 89 -36.64 31.54 -4.16
C GLU A 89 -37.00 32.70 -5.09
N ASN A 90 -36.13 32.98 -6.06
CA ASN A 90 -36.30 34.03 -7.06
C ASN A 90 -37.22 33.61 -8.22
N GLY A 91 -37.89 32.46 -8.10
CA GLY A 91 -38.86 31.99 -9.09
C GLY A 91 -38.26 31.36 -10.33
N GLN A 92 -36.98 30.97 -10.29
CA GLN A 92 -36.33 30.30 -11.41
C GLN A 92 -36.56 28.79 -11.37
N ILE A 93 -36.68 28.21 -12.55
CA ILE A 93 -36.76 26.77 -12.76
C ILE A 93 -35.43 26.31 -13.36
N PHE A 94 -34.84 25.28 -12.78
CA PHE A 94 -33.67 24.61 -13.33
C PHE A 94 -33.99 23.14 -13.58
N LYS A 95 -33.58 22.63 -14.74
CA LYS A 95 -33.69 21.22 -15.13
C LYS A 95 -32.31 20.60 -15.30
N THR A 96 -32.11 19.45 -14.69
CA THR A 96 -30.95 18.59 -14.92
C THR A 96 -31.35 17.32 -15.67
N ILE A 97 -30.40 16.78 -16.43
CA ILE A 97 -30.49 15.47 -17.12
C ILE A 97 -29.30 14.57 -16.76
N ASN A 98 -28.48 15.00 -15.79
CA ASN A 98 -27.26 14.32 -15.39
C ASN A 98 -27.07 14.39 -13.87
N ALA A 99 -28.14 14.10 -13.13
CA ALA A 99 -28.15 13.90 -11.69
C ALA A 99 -27.69 15.12 -10.86
N GLY A 100 -27.92 16.33 -11.38
CA GLY A 100 -27.52 17.59 -10.75
C GLY A 100 -26.08 18.04 -11.03
N ILE A 101 -25.35 17.35 -11.92
CA ILE A 101 -23.99 17.77 -12.32
C ILE A 101 -24.03 19.09 -13.11
N SER A 102 -25.07 19.27 -13.94
CA SER A 102 -25.31 20.51 -14.68
C SER A 102 -26.80 20.79 -14.81
N TRP A 103 -27.13 22.07 -15.04
CA TRP A 103 -28.48 22.57 -15.06
C TRP A 103 -28.74 23.44 -16.28
N THR A 104 -29.98 23.40 -16.77
CA THR A 104 -30.48 24.25 -17.86
C THR A 104 -31.73 24.96 -17.38
N SER A 105 -31.96 26.20 -17.81
CA SER A 105 -33.20 26.92 -17.52
C SER A 105 -34.19 26.72 -18.67
N PRO A 106 -35.27 25.93 -18.48
CA PRO A 106 -36.29 25.75 -19.51
C PRO A 106 -37.06 27.07 -19.76
N SER A 107 -37.86 27.12 -20.82
CA SER A 107 -38.73 28.27 -21.09
C SER A 107 -39.99 28.21 -20.22
N PHE A 108 -40.25 29.30 -19.49
CA PHE A 108 -41.44 29.51 -18.68
C PHE A 108 -41.79 31.02 -18.65
N PRO A 109 -43.00 31.41 -18.21
CA PRO A 109 -43.35 32.83 -18.05
C PRO A 109 -42.47 33.49 -16.98
N ALA A 110 -41.93 34.68 -17.26
CA ALA A 110 -41.04 35.39 -16.34
C ALA A 110 -41.76 35.97 -15.11
N ASP A 111 -40.99 36.32 -14.08
CA ASP A 111 -41.43 37.05 -12.87
C ASP A 111 -42.52 36.35 -12.05
N LEU A 112 -42.49 35.01 -12.01
CA LEU A 112 -43.39 34.20 -11.21
C LEU A 112 -42.73 33.83 -9.88
N LYS A 113 -43.50 33.80 -8.80
CA LYS A 113 -43.05 33.24 -7.53
C LYS A 113 -43.53 31.80 -7.37
N LEU A 114 -42.58 30.90 -7.21
CA LEU A 114 -42.80 29.45 -7.21
C LEU A 114 -42.54 28.90 -5.81
N ASN A 115 -43.28 27.87 -5.43
CA ASN A 115 -43.27 27.30 -4.08
C ASN A 115 -42.86 25.82 -4.08
N LYS A 116 -43.74 24.92 -4.54
CA LYS A 116 -43.48 23.47 -4.54
C LYS A 116 -43.49 22.87 -5.94
N VAL A 117 -42.62 21.89 -6.19
CA VAL A 117 -42.60 21.10 -7.42
C VAL A 117 -43.08 19.68 -7.14
N LEU A 118 -43.96 19.18 -8.01
CA LEU A 118 -44.49 17.83 -7.95
C LEU A 118 -44.27 17.11 -9.28
N HIS A 119 -43.68 15.93 -9.21
CA HIS A 119 -43.68 14.95 -10.29
C HIS A 119 -44.94 14.08 -10.21
N VAL A 120 -45.75 14.10 -11.27
CA VAL A 120 -47.01 13.32 -11.36
C VAL A 120 -46.74 11.98 -12.05
N ASP A 121 -46.05 12.01 -13.19
CA ASP A 121 -45.54 10.83 -13.90
C ASP A 121 -44.39 11.21 -14.85
N GLU A 122 -43.88 10.22 -15.60
CA GLU A 122 -42.72 10.34 -16.51
C GLU A 122 -42.69 11.62 -17.37
N ASN A 123 -43.86 12.14 -17.77
CA ASN A 123 -43.94 13.32 -18.63
C ASN A 123 -44.56 14.54 -17.95
N ARG A 124 -45.26 14.37 -16.82
CA ARG A 124 -46.12 15.41 -16.25
C ARG A 124 -45.57 15.91 -14.92
N LEU A 125 -45.35 17.22 -14.86
CA LEU A 125 -44.91 17.93 -13.65
C LEU A 125 -45.81 19.13 -13.39
N MET A 126 -45.93 19.49 -12.12
CA MET A 126 -46.66 20.68 -11.69
C MET A 126 -45.81 21.48 -10.71
N ILE A 127 -45.93 22.81 -10.78
CA ILE A 127 -45.32 23.72 -9.82
C ILE A 127 -46.42 24.62 -9.28
N SER A 128 -46.52 24.73 -7.96
CA SER A 128 -47.41 25.68 -7.29
C SER A 128 -46.70 27.01 -7.02
N GLY A 129 -47.46 28.09 -6.82
CA GLY A 129 -46.92 29.41 -6.51
C GLY A 129 -47.91 30.33 -5.78
N GLU A 130 -47.60 31.62 -5.75
CA GLU A 130 -48.47 32.65 -5.17
C GLU A 130 -49.67 32.99 -6.09
N ASN A 131 -50.72 33.62 -5.54
CA ASN A 131 -51.88 34.11 -6.30
C ASN A 131 -52.61 33.01 -7.10
N GLY A 132 -52.78 31.82 -6.52
CA GLY A 132 -53.41 30.68 -7.18
C GLY A 132 -52.59 30.07 -8.33
N LEU A 133 -51.33 30.50 -8.51
CA LEU A 133 -50.49 30.07 -9.63
C LEU A 133 -50.23 28.56 -9.59
N VAL A 134 -50.47 27.92 -10.73
CA VAL A 134 -49.99 26.57 -11.00
C VAL A 134 -49.42 26.51 -12.40
N LEU A 135 -48.17 26.09 -12.53
CA LEU A 135 -47.56 25.74 -13.80
C LEU A 135 -47.67 24.23 -14.03
N ARG A 136 -47.97 23.85 -15.26
CA ARG A 136 -48.05 22.46 -15.71
C ARG A 136 -47.09 22.23 -16.87
N SER A 137 -46.38 21.11 -16.81
CA SER A 137 -45.59 20.59 -17.92
C SER A 137 -46.13 19.22 -18.33
N VAL A 138 -46.11 18.95 -19.64
CA VAL A 138 -46.49 17.66 -20.25
C VAL A 138 -45.34 17.02 -21.03
N ASN A 139 -44.13 17.57 -20.90
CA ASN A 139 -42.92 17.14 -21.58
C ASN A 139 -41.71 17.12 -20.62
N ALA A 140 -41.93 16.58 -19.42
CA ALA A 140 -40.92 16.40 -18.39
C ALA A 140 -40.19 17.70 -18.02
N GLY A 141 -40.87 18.84 -17.99
CA GLY A 141 -40.32 20.13 -17.56
C GLY A 141 -39.51 20.86 -18.62
N GLN A 142 -39.60 20.45 -19.90
CA GLN A 142 -38.98 21.19 -21.01
C GLN A 142 -39.70 22.53 -21.29
N SER A 143 -41.02 22.58 -21.11
CA SER A 143 -41.82 23.79 -21.21
C SER A 143 -43.00 23.77 -20.23
N TRP A 144 -43.51 24.96 -19.90
CA TRP A 144 -44.54 25.16 -18.88
C TRP A 144 -45.72 25.99 -19.38
N THR A 145 -46.93 25.61 -18.95
CA THR A 145 -48.18 26.33 -19.21
C THR A 145 -48.86 26.69 -17.89
N VAL A 146 -49.46 27.88 -17.80
CA VAL A 146 -50.18 28.34 -16.61
C VAL A 146 -51.58 27.73 -16.55
N SER A 147 -51.98 27.22 -15.38
CA SER A 147 -53.28 26.62 -15.08
C SER A 147 -53.75 27.03 -13.67
N ASN A 148 -54.07 28.32 -13.48
CA ASN A 148 -54.34 28.87 -12.15
C ASN A 148 -55.58 28.24 -11.48
N LEU A 149 -55.50 28.13 -10.16
CA LEU A 149 -56.64 27.82 -9.30
C LEU A 149 -57.51 29.07 -9.12
N PRO A 150 -58.83 28.91 -8.86
CA PRO A 150 -59.74 30.04 -8.65
C PRO A 150 -59.57 30.67 -7.26
N THR A 151 -58.39 31.20 -6.96
CA THR A 151 -58.04 31.88 -5.70
C THR A 151 -56.88 32.87 -5.90
N GLU A 152 -56.73 33.78 -4.94
CA GLU A 152 -55.58 34.70 -4.80
C GLU A 152 -54.61 34.24 -3.69
N ALA A 153 -54.89 33.12 -3.02
CA ALA A 153 -54.04 32.57 -1.97
C ALA A 153 -52.75 31.92 -2.50
N ILE A 154 -51.76 31.71 -1.63
CA ILE A 154 -50.58 30.90 -1.95
C ILE A 154 -50.98 29.43 -1.99
N ILE A 155 -50.57 28.70 -3.03
CA ILE A 155 -50.80 27.26 -3.12
C ILE A 155 -49.65 26.52 -2.43
N ASN A 156 -49.90 26.06 -1.20
CA ASN A 156 -48.89 25.50 -0.31
C ASN A 156 -48.51 24.05 -0.68
N LYS A 157 -49.47 23.23 -1.10
CA LYS A 157 -49.22 21.83 -1.50
C LYS A 157 -50.19 21.38 -2.58
N ILE A 158 -49.68 20.60 -3.52
CA ILE A 158 -50.46 19.80 -4.47
C ILE A 158 -50.07 18.34 -4.26
N PHE A 159 -51.05 17.44 -4.32
CA PHE A 159 -50.85 15.99 -4.22
C PHE A 159 -51.76 15.27 -5.20
N PHE A 160 -51.25 14.23 -5.84
CA PHE A 160 -52.03 13.37 -6.73
C PHE A 160 -52.13 11.96 -6.13
N VAL A 161 -53.35 11.44 -6.06
CA VAL A 161 -53.62 10.04 -5.65
C VAL A 161 -53.27 9.11 -6.79
N ASP A 162 -53.59 9.55 -8.01
CA ASP A 162 -53.27 8.90 -9.26
C ASP A 162 -53.03 9.97 -10.35
N PRO A 163 -52.59 9.60 -11.56
CA PRO A 163 -52.44 10.49 -12.72
C PRO A 163 -53.54 11.53 -13.03
N GLU A 164 -54.78 11.35 -12.57
CA GLU A 164 -55.93 12.19 -12.93
C GLU A 164 -56.55 12.89 -11.71
N LEU A 165 -56.64 12.19 -10.57
CA LEU A 165 -57.21 12.67 -9.32
C LEU A 165 -56.15 13.36 -8.45
N GLY A 166 -56.31 14.67 -8.26
CA GLY A 166 -55.43 15.49 -7.45
C GLY A 166 -56.15 16.45 -6.52
N TYR A 167 -55.43 16.89 -5.50
CA TYR A 167 -55.88 17.81 -4.47
C TYR A 167 -54.84 18.90 -4.23
N ALA A 168 -55.29 20.09 -3.83
CA ALA A 168 -54.42 21.18 -3.43
C ALA A 168 -54.96 21.91 -2.20
N VAL A 169 -54.07 22.50 -1.40
CA VAL A 169 -54.41 23.36 -0.26
C VAL A 169 -53.74 24.73 -0.38
N SER A 170 -54.37 25.75 0.21
CA SER A 170 -53.87 27.13 0.17
C SER A 170 -53.68 27.77 1.54
N SER A 171 -52.98 28.91 1.54
CA SER A 171 -52.77 29.75 2.73
C SER A 171 -54.06 30.35 3.32
N ASN A 172 -55.18 30.31 2.60
CA ASN A 172 -56.48 30.79 3.05
C ASN A 172 -57.42 29.64 3.48
N ALA A 173 -56.85 28.51 3.90
CA ALA A 173 -57.58 27.32 4.32
C ALA A 173 -58.45 26.67 3.23
N GLU A 174 -58.17 26.93 1.94
CA GLU A 174 -59.01 26.43 0.85
C GLU A 174 -58.53 25.07 0.36
N ILE A 175 -59.46 24.25 -0.13
CA ILE A 175 -59.17 22.93 -0.69
C ILE A 175 -59.66 22.89 -2.13
N PHE A 176 -58.82 22.36 -3.02
CA PHE A 176 -59.16 22.21 -4.43
C PHE A 176 -59.04 20.75 -4.84
N LYS A 177 -59.90 20.32 -5.77
CA LYS A 177 -59.90 18.98 -6.35
C LYS A 177 -59.87 19.06 -7.87
N THR A 178 -59.12 18.15 -8.48
CA THR A 178 -59.08 17.96 -9.94
C THR A 178 -59.33 16.48 -10.27
N LEU A 179 -59.95 16.24 -11.42
CA LEU A 179 -60.19 14.91 -12.01
C LEU A 179 -59.58 14.79 -13.40
N ASN A 180 -58.79 15.78 -13.83
CA ASN A 180 -58.25 15.88 -15.18
C ASN A 180 -56.81 16.41 -15.16
N THR A 181 -55.98 15.88 -14.25
CA THR A 181 -54.54 16.22 -14.18
C THR A 181 -54.29 17.73 -13.99
N GLY A 182 -55.14 18.40 -13.21
CA GLY A 182 -54.99 19.82 -12.92
C GLY A 182 -55.27 20.77 -14.10
N GLU A 183 -55.95 20.30 -15.15
CA GLU A 183 -56.46 21.17 -16.22
C GLU A 183 -57.59 22.07 -15.74
N SER A 184 -58.39 21.59 -14.78
CA SER A 184 -59.37 22.39 -14.06
C SER A 184 -59.46 21.97 -12.60
N TRP A 185 -59.77 22.94 -11.73
CA TRP A 185 -59.87 22.76 -10.29
C TRP A 185 -61.22 23.25 -9.78
N GLU A 186 -61.85 22.44 -8.94
CA GLU A 186 -63.06 22.80 -8.20
C GLU A 186 -62.69 23.08 -6.74
N LYS A 187 -63.21 24.18 -6.19
CA LYS A 187 -62.98 24.60 -4.80
C LYS A 187 -63.99 23.93 -3.87
N TYR A 188 -63.50 23.38 -2.78
CA TYR A 188 -64.25 22.78 -1.68
C TYR A 188 -64.00 23.57 -0.39
N ASP A 189 -65.00 23.58 0.49
CA ASP A 189 -64.88 24.20 1.80
C ASP A 189 -64.14 23.26 2.75
N SER A 190 -63.10 23.78 3.42
CA SER A 190 -62.42 23.04 4.48
C SER A 190 -63.24 23.06 5.77
N GLY A 191 -64.03 24.12 6.00
CA GLY A 191 -64.68 24.39 7.29
C GLY A 191 -63.73 24.97 8.34
N PHE A 192 -62.55 25.47 7.95
CA PHE A 192 -61.51 26.04 8.81
C PHE A 192 -61.00 27.38 8.26
N ASP A 193 -60.40 28.20 9.13
CA ASP A 193 -59.97 29.58 8.81
C ASP A 193 -58.46 29.80 9.02
N VAL A 194 -57.65 28.73 9.09
CA VAL A 194 -56.19 28.78 9.29
C VAL A 194 -55.45 28.21 8.07
N SER A 195 -54.25 28.74 7.77
CA SER A 195 -53.45 28.30 6.62
C SER A 195 -53.26 26.79 6.65
N LEU A 196 -53.45 26.14 5.50
CA LEU A 196 -53.16 24.72 5.33
C LEU A 196 -51.83 24.59 4.58
N ASN A 197 -50.82 24.01 5.22
CA ASN A 197 -49.43 24.01 4.76
C ASN A 197 -49.07 22.74 3.98
N SER A 198 -49.66 21.59 4.33
CA SER A 198 -49.44 20.34 3.61
C SER A 198 -50.68 19.45 3.60
N LEU A 199 -50.69 18.50 2.68
CA LEU A 199 -51.79 17.57 2.48
C LEU A 199 -51.28 16.21 2.01
N TYR A 200 -51.97 15.14 2.40
CA TYR A 200 -51.66 13.77 1.99
C TYR A 200 -52.94 12.93 1.90
N PHE A 201 -53.09 12.19 0.80
CA PHE A 201 -54.19 11.21 0.64
C PHE A 201 -53.65 9.79 0.67
N ILE A 202 -54.26 8.93 1.49
CA ILE A 202 -53.96 7.50 1.57
C ILE A 202 -54.55 6.76 0.36
N ASN A 203 -55.71 7.22 -0.09
CA ASN A 203 -56.46 6.72 -1.24
C ASN A 203 -57.40 7.83 -1.74
N ASP A 204 -58.32 7.51 -2.64
CA ASP A 204 -59.27 8.45 -3.25
C ASP A 204 -60.32 9.03 -2.29
N THR A 205 -60.47 8.48 -1.09
CA THR A 205 -61.51 8.87 -0.11
C THR A 205 -60.94 9.42 1.20
N ILE A 206 -59.81 8.91 1.66
CA ILE A 206 -59.19 9.26 2.94
C ILE A 206 -57.98 10.17 2.73
N GLY A 207 -58.08 11.40 3.25
CA GLY A 207 -57.03 12.39 3.17
C GLY A 207 -56.90 13.24 4.43
N TYR A 208 -55.74 13.88 4.57
CA TYR A 208 -55.38 14.73 5.69
C TYR A 208 -54.81 16.04 5.15
N ALA A 209 -55.12 17.14 5.83
CA ALA A 209 -54.41 18.40 5.67
C ALA A 209 -53.98 18.92 7.04
N VAL A 210 -52.82 19.56 7.07
CA VAL A 210 -52.20 20.11 8.28
C VAL A 210 -51.83 21.56 8.05
N GLY A 211 -51.79 22.35 9.12
CA GLY A 211 -51.61 23.80 8.99
C GLY A 211 -51.25 24.49 10.29
N ASP A 212 -51.41 25.81 10.27
CA ASP A 212 -51.08 26.70 11.38
C ASP A 212 -51.91 26.38 12.64
N GLN A 213 -51.43 26.83 13.80
CA GLN A 213 -52.11 26.68 15.09
C GLN A 213 -52.45 25.22 15.43
N GLY A 214 -51.58 24.29 15.03
CA GLY A 214 -51.75 22.86 15.28
C GLY A 214 -52.91 22.22 14.51
N ALA A 215 -53.39 22.83 13.41
CA ALA A 215 -54.56 22.34 12.70
C ALA A 215 -54.30 21.00 12.01
N ILE A 216 -55.14 20.01 12.29
CA ILE A 216 -55.19 18.72 11.60
C ILE A 216 -56.63 18.45 11.19
N ILE A 217 -56.86 18.26 9.90
CA ILE A 217 -58.18 17.96 9.36
C ILE A 217 -58.13 16.68 8.52
N LYS A 218 -59.20 15.90 8.58
CA LYS A 218 -59.33 14.61 7.88
C LYS A 218 -60.63 14.53 7.10
N THR A 219 -60.56 13.98 5.90
CA THR A 219 -61.71 13.56 5.10
C THR A 219 -61.76 12.04 4.98
N GLU A 220 -62.95 11.47 4.87
CA GLU A 220 -63.19 10.06 4.56
C GLU A 220 -64.11 9.88 3.33
N ASP A 221 -64.44 10.98 2.64
CA ASP A 221 -65.35 11.03 1.51
C ASP A 221 -64.78 11.80 0.31
N GLY A 222 -63.45 11.86 0.20
CA GLY A 222 -62.76 12.40 -0.97
C GLY A 222 -62.82 13.92 -1.08
N ALA A 223 -62.69 14.59 0.07
CA ALA A 223 -62.73 16.04 0.29
C ALA A 223 -64.12 16.70 0.23
N LEU A 224 -65.21 15.93 0.32
CA LEU A 224 -66.55 16.49 0.39
C LEU A 224 -66.84 17.07 1.78
N ASN A 225 -66.36 16.40 2.83
CA ASN A 225 -66.42 16.87 4.22
C ASN A 225 -65.07 16.67 4.92
N TRP A 226 -64.71 17.64 5.76
CA TRP A 226 -63.52 17.62 6.59
C TRP A 226 -63.87 17.69 8.07
N GLN A 227 -63.16 16.92 8.88
CA GLN A 227 -63.34 16.82 10.32
C GLN A 227 -62.05 17.20 11.04
N PHE A 228 -62.18 18.03 12.08
CA PHE A 228 -61.06 18.42 12.93
C PHE A 228 -60.56 17.23 13.76
N ILE A 229 -59.25 17.09 13.86
CA ILE A 229 -58.57 16.18 14.77
C ILE A 229 -57.78 17.04 15.76
N ASN A 230 -58.03 16.84 17.06
CA ASN A 230 -57.27 17.53 18.09
C ASN A 230 -55.82 17.04 18.09
N SER A 231 -54.89 17.93 17.76
CA SER A 231 -53.44 17.70 17.78
C SER A 231 -52.84 17.75 19.18
N GLY A 232 -53.48 18.50 20.10
CA GLY A 232 -52.98 18.76 21.45
C GLY A 232 -51.89 19.83 21.55
N ILE A 233 -51.59 20.52 20.44
CA ILE A 233 -50.54 21.55 20.34
C ILE A 233 -51.05 22.75 19.53
N ASP A 234 -50.35 23.88 19.62
CA ASP A 234 -50.66 25.15 18.94
C ASP A 234 -49.55 25.64 18.01
N THR A 235 -48.47 24.87 17.84
CA THR A 235 -47.39 25.16 16.90
C THR A 235 -47.84 24.96 15.45
N ASP A 236 -47.25 25.69 14.52
CA ASP A 236 -47.56 25.56 13.10
C ASP A 236 -47.02 24.23 12.56
N LEU A 237 -47.87 23.51 11.81
CA LEU A 237 -47.54 22.21 11.23
C LEU A 237 -47.14 22.40 9.77
N THR A 238 -46.01 21.80 9.38
CA THR A 238 -45.32 22.10 8.11
C THR A 238 -45.54 21.02 7.05
N ASP A 239 -45.47 19.73 7.41
CA ASP A 239 -45.57 18.62 6.45
C ASP A 239 -46.26 17.40 7.05
N VAL A 240 -46.91 16.60 6.20
CA VAL A 240 -47.59 15.35 6.60
C VAL A 240 -47.27 14.23 5.61
N VAL A 241 -46.86 13.08 6.13
CA VAL A 241 -46.52 11.89 5.33
C VAL A 241 -47.08 10.62 5.96
N PHE A 242 -47.61 9.71 5.14
CA PHE A 242 -48.00 8.37 5.57
C PHE A 242 -47.15 7.31 4.89
N ASN A 243 -46.90 6.20 5.60
CA ASN A 243 -46.14 5.08 5.06
C ASN A 243 -46.98 4.34 4.00
N PRO A 244 -46.56 4.31 2.72
CA PRO A 244 -47.35 3.65 1.67
C PRO A 244 -47.55 2.16 1.90
N SER A 245 -46.63 1.49 2.61
CA SER A 245 -46.75 0.07 2.96
C SER A 245 -47.62 -0.18 4.21
N TYR A 246 -47.77 0.84 5.07
CA TYR A 246 -48.53 0.77 6.32
C TYR A 246 -49.36 2.04 6.50
N PRO A 247 -50.47 2.20 5.76
CA PRO A 247 -51.22 3.44 5.68
C PRO A 247 -51.88 3.88 7.01
N LEU A 248 -51.86 3.02 8.03
CA LEU A 248 -52.29 3.39 9.39
C LEU A 248 -51.27 4.27 10.11
N ILE A 249 -50.01 4.31 9.65
CA ILE A 249 -48.91 5.01 10.30
C ILE A 249 -48.58 6.28 9.51
N GLY A 250 -48.73 7.43 10.17
CA GLY A 250 -48.44 8.75 9.62
C GLY A 250 -47.62 9.59 10.58
N VAL A 251 -46.86 10.53 10.02
CA VAL A 251 -45.98 11.46 10.74
C VAL A 251 -46.29 12.87 10.23
N ILE A 252 -46.37 13.81 11.16
CA ILE A 252 -46.52 15.24 10.89
C ILE A 252 -45.34 15.97 11.54
N SER A 253 -44.79 16.97 10.85
CA SER A 253 -43.78 17.88 11.37
C SER A 253 -44.34 19.28 11.59
N GLY A 254 -43.61 20.08 12.35
CA GLY A 254 -43.90 21.50 12.57
C GLY A 254 -42.73 22.25 13.19
N ASP A 255 -43.02 23.48 13.57
CA ASP A 255 -42.07 24.40 14.19
C ASP A 255 -41.63 23.95 15.59
N GLY A 256 -40.50 24.46 16.06
CA GLY A 256 -39.96 24.18 17.39
C GLY A 256 -39.61 22.71 17.62
N GLY A 257 -39.25 21.97 16.56
CA GLY A 257 -38.99 20.54 16.64
C GLY A 257 -40.24 19.71 16.92
N THR A 258 -41.40 20.13 16.43
CA THR A 258 -42.64 19.38 16.61
C THR A 258 -42.68 18.15 15.71
N ILE A 259 -42.90 16.96 16.29
CA ILE A 259 -43.28 15.75 15.55
C ILE A 259 -44.53 15.13 16.19
N LEU A 260 -45.56 14.94 15.39
CA LEU A 260 -46.73 14.15 15.75
C LEU A 260 -46.75 12.83 14.97
N ARG A 261 -47.25 11.77 15.61
CA ARG A 261 -47.36 10.45 15.00
C ARG A 261 -48.73 9.82 15.26
N THR A 262 -49.25 9.14 14.25
CA THR A 262 -50.43 8.28 14.38
C THR A 262 -50.08 6.83 14.04
N THR A 263 -50.81 5.89 14.64
CA THR A 263 -50.77 4.45 14.30
C THR A 263 -52.16 3.88 13.99
N ASN A 264 -53.16 4.74 13.92
CA ASN A 264 -54.57 4.39 13.77
C ASN A 264 -55.25 5.23 12.69
N ALA A 265 -54.52 5.54 11.60
CA ALA A 265 -55.00 6.36 10.49
C ALA A 265 -55.63 7.68 10.96
N GLY A 266 -54.86 8.42 11.76
CA GLY A 266 -55.18 9.77 12.19
C GLY A 266 -56.40 9.90 13.09
N LEU A 267 -56.92 8.82 13.69
CA LEU A 267 -57.94 8.93 14.75
C LEU A 267 -57.38 9.68 15.97
N THR A 268 -56.10 9.47 16.27
CA THR A 268 -55.36 10.21 17.31
C THR A 268 -53.92 10.42 16.86
N PHE A 269 -53.34 11.55 17.28
CA PHE A 269 -51.92 11.84 17.15
C PHE A 269 -51.26 11.93 18.53
N ILE A 270 -50.01 11.48 18.61
CA ILE A 270 -49.16 11.60 19.79
C ILE A 270 -47.90 12.36 19.44
N GLU A 271 -47.48 13.28 20.31
CA GLU A 271 -46.20 13.95 20.18
C GLU A 271 -45.04 12.98 20.46
N VAL A 272 -43.99 13.05 19.64
CA VAL A 272 -42.79 12.23 19.77
C VAL A 272 -41.58 13.15 19.73
N ASN A 273 -40.67 13.00 20.70
CA ASN A 273 -39.44 13.80 20.76
C ASN A 273 -38.51 13.48 19.56
N PRO A 274 -38.22 14.46 18.67
CA PRO A 274 -37.32 14.26 17.53
C PRO A 274 -35.83 14.40 17.88
N ARG A 275 -35.51 14.84 19.10
CA ARG A 275 -34.18 15.21 19.60
C ARG A 275 -33.60 16.49 18.99
N SER A 276 -34.45 17.33 18.41
CA SER A 276 -34.12 18.66 17.92
C SER A 276 -35.24 19.62 18.32
N ASP A 277 -34.91 20.89 18.49
CA ASP A 277 -35.85 22.01 18.70
C ASP A 277 -35.94 22.92 17.47
N GLN A 278 -35.22 22.59 16.39
CA GLN A 278 -35.24 23.32 15.12
C GLN A 278 -36.55 23.07 14.35
N ASP A 279 -36.97 24.06 13.56
CA ASP A 279 -38.18 23.99 12.72
C ASP A 279 -37.99 22.93 11.64
N ILE A 280 -38.89 21.94 11.58
CA ILE A 280 -38.78 20.81 10.66
C ILE A 280 -39.59 21.13 9.41
N GLU A 281 -38.89 21.44 8.31
CA GLU A 281 -39.45 22.04 7.09
C GLU A 281 -40.05 21.00 6.13
N SER A 282 -39.47 19.80 6.06
CA SER A 282 -39.98 18.75 5.17
C SER A 282 -39.70 17.35 5.69
N LEU A 283 -40.66 16.46 5.47
CA LEU A 283 -40.53 15.03 5.75
C LEU A 283 -40.52 14.23 4.44
N SER A 284 -39.72 13.17 4.41
CA SER A 284 -39.77 12.20 3.31
C SER A 284 -39.56 10.78 3.80
N ILE A 285 -40.48 9.90 3.42
CA ILE A 285 -40.38 8.46 3.67
C ILE A 285 -39.59 7.84 2.53
N ARG A 286 -38.51 7.15 2.87
CA ARG A 286 -37.71 6.44 1.87
C ARG A 286 -38.51 5.27 1.28
N PRO A 287 -38.67 5.20 -0.05
CA PRO A 287 -39.54 4.22 -0.71
C PRO A 287 -39.30 2.79 -0.25
N ASN A 288 -40.37 2.00 -0.07
CA ASN A 288 -40.33 0.58 0.34
C ASN A 288 -39.62 0.31 1.69
N THR A 289 -39.50 1.31 2.56
CA THR A 289 -38.87 1.16 3.89
C THR A 289 -39.70 1.82 4.98
N ASN A 290 -39.34 1.57 6.24
CA ASN A 290 -39.91 2.28 7.39
C ASN A 290 -39.10 3.53 7.78
N ASN A 291 -38.16 3.96 6.93
CA ASN A 291 -37.24 5.04 7.24
C ASN A 291 -37.85 6.37 6.82
N VAL A 292 -37.96 7.29 7.77
CA VAL A 292 -38.44 8.66 7.57
C VAL A 292 -37.29 9.59 7.89
N LEU A 293 -37.03 10.54 7.00
CA LEU A 293 -36.09 11.61 7.26
C LEU A 293 -36.84 12.94 7.31
N GLY A 294 -36.44 13.79 8.24
CA GLY A 294 -36.87 15.18 8.32
C GLY A 294 -35.66 16.08 8.17
N VAL A 295 -35.83 17.14 7.40
CA VAL A 295 -34.84 18.21 7.29
C VAL A 295 -35.39 19.45 8.00
N ALA A 296 -34.49 20.19 8.64
CA ALA A 296 -34.83 21.31 9.49
C ALA A 296 -33.87 22.49 9.25
N SER A 297 -34.18 23.62 9.88
CA SER A 297 -33.26 24.75 9.96
C SER A 297 -31.94 24.39 10.66
N SER A 298 -30.95 25.26 10.49
CA SER A 298 -29.61 25.12 11.04
C SER A 298 -28.87 23.85 10.60
N GLY A 299 -29.21 23.31 9.43
CA GLY A 299 -28.60 22.12 8.85
C GLY A 299 -28.85 20.82 9.61
N VAL A 300 -29.95 20.77 10.36
CA VAL A 300 -30.34 19.56 11.08
C VAL A 300 -31.04 18.56 10.17
N VAL A 301 -30.59 17.31 10.21
CA VAL A 301 -31.30 16.16 9.63
C VAL A 301 -31.63 15.17 10.72
N ILE A 302 -32.90 14.85 10.87
CA ILE A 302 -33.38 13.81 11.79
C ILE A 302 -33.83 12.59 10.99
N SER A 303 -33.72 11.41 11.60
CA SER A 303 -34.21 10.18 10.99
C SER A 303 -34.90 9.27 11.99
N SER A 304 -35.87 8.53 11.50
CA SER A 304 -36.55 7.47 12.24
C SER A 304 -36.55 6.19 11.42
N ASN A 305 -36.08 5.09 12.00
CA ASN A 305 -36.06 3.77 11.34
C ASN A 305 -37.35 2.95 11.57
N ASN A 306 -38.28 3.46 12.36
CA ASN A 306 -39.52 2.81 12.78
C ASN A 306 -40.75 3.72 12.54
N THR A 307 -40.73 4.45 11.42
CA THR A 307 -41.81 5.31 10.95
C THR A 307 -42.29 6.30 12.03
N GLY A 308 -41.35 7.09 12.55
CA GLY A 308 -41.59 8.19 13.47
C GLY A 308 -41.77 7.79 14.94
N SER A 309 -41.65 6.51 15.31
CA SER A 309 -41.84 6.10 16.71
C SER A 309 -40.69 6.52 17.63
N SER A 310 -39.49 6.65 17.08
CA SER A 310 -38.31 7.19 17.76
C SER A 310 -37.35 7.80 16.75
N TRP A 311 -36.62 8.84 17.15
CA TRP A 311 -35.76 9.63 16.27
C TRP A 311 -34.31 9.67 16.74
N SER A 312 -33.43 9.91 15.78
CA SER A 312 -32.01 10.22 15.98
C SER A 312 -31.60 11.36 15.07
N ILE A 313 -30.80 12.29 15.59
CA ILE A 313 -30.09 13.29 14.79
C ILE A 313 -29.05 12.57 13.93
N ARG A 314 -29.04 12.89 12.63
CA ARG A 314 -28.08 12.42 11.63
C ARG A 314 -27.05 13.48 11.31
N LEU A 315 -27.50 14.71 11.13
CA LEU A 315 -26.67 15.90 11.00
C LEU A 315 -27.17 16.89 12.05
N SER A 316 -26.27 17.43 12.86
CA SER A 316 -26.59 18.40 13.91
C SER A 316 -26.38 19.84 13.45
N GLY A 317 -25.57 20.04 12.41
CA GLY A 317 -25.26 21.35 11.83
C GLY A 317 -24.61 22.33 12.82
N THR A 318 -24.16 23.47 12.31
CA THR A 318 -23.71 24.60 13.13
C THR A 318 -23.98 25.88 12.35
N ALA A 319 -25.16 26.47 12.58
CA ALA A 319 -25.59 27.70 11.93
C ALA A 319 -24.94 28.93 12.57
N SER A 320 -23.63 29.06 12.41
CA SER A 320 -22.87 30.20 12.90
C SER A 320 -21.71 30.46 11.94
N ASP A 321 -21.49 31.74 11.62
CA ASP A 321 -20.37 32.14 10.78
C ASP A 321 -19.07 31.95 11.54
N PHE A 322 -18.19 31.12 10.97
CA PHE A 322 -16.83 31.03 11.42
C PHE A 322 -16.08 32.26 10.88
N ARG A 323 -15.39 32.99 11.75
CA ARG A 323 -14.65 34.21 11.39
C ARG A 323 -13.14 34.02 11.39
N GLY A 324 -12.64 33.04 12.14
CA GLY A 324 -11.22 32.76 12.23
C GLY A 324 -10.94 31.30 12.54
N VAL A 325 -9.80 30.83 12.06
CA VAL A 325 -9.31 29.47 12.28
C VAL A 325 -7.81 29.49 12.58
N ALA A 326 -7.37 28.63 13.50
CA ALA A 326 -5.95 28.38 13.73
C ALA A 326 -5.70 26.91 14.05
N PHE A 327 -4.88 26.26 13.24
CA PHE A 327 -4.37 24.92 13.48
C PHE A 327 -2.96 24.98 14.07
N THR A 328 -2.75 24.16 15.09
CA THR A 328 -1.44 24.05 15.79
C THR A 328 -0.69 22.78 15.41
N THR A 329 -1.38 21.87 14.73
CA THR A 329 -0.91 20.61 14.13
C THR A 329 -1.88 20.26 13.00
N ASP A 330 -1.57 19.25 12.19
CA ASP A 330 -2.45 18.66 11.18
C ASP A 330 -3.81 18.16 11.71
N MET A 331 -3.98 17.88 13.01
CA MET A 331 -5.25 17.39 13.57
C MET A 331 -5.92 18.34 14.57
N LYS A 332 -5.14 19.16 15.28
CA LYS A 332 -5.61 20.01 16.38
C LYS A 332 -5.74 21.47 15.95
N GLY A 333 -6.96 21.98 15.97
CA GLY A 333 -7.27 23.36 15.59
C GLY A 333 -8.44 23.94 16.36
N TYR A 334 -8.54 25.26 16.27
CA TYR A 334 -9.53 26.10 16.93
C TYR A 334 -10.26 26.92 15.87
N VAL A 335 -11.57 27.04 16.02
CA VAL A 335 -12.42 27.87 15.17
C VAL A 335 -13.20 28.81 16.07
N VAL A 336 -13.28 30.07 15.67
CA VAL A 336 -14.02 31.11 16.39
C VAL A 336 -14.97 31.80 15.44
N GLY A 337 -16.05 32.37 15.97
CA GLY A 337 -17.07 32.99 15.15
C GLY A 337 -18.08 33.80 15.93
N ASP A 338 -19.28 33.85 15.38
CA ASP A 338 -20.42 34.58 15.94
C ASP A 338 -20.89 33.95 17.27
N ASP A 339 -21.71 34.69 18.03
CA ASP A 339 -22.23 34.28 19.35
C ASP A 339 -21.17 33.85 20.39
N GLY A 340 -19.94 34.33 20.19
CA GLY A 340 -18.77 33.96 20.98
C GLY A 340 -18.44 32.48 20.88
N LEU A 341 -18.72 31.84 19.75
CA LEU A 341 -18.45 30.43 19.51
C LEU A 341 -16.94 30.15 19.55
N ILE A 342 -16.56 29.07 20.25
CA ILE A 342 -15.18 28.57 20.27
C ILE A 342 -15.24 27.06 20.08
N LEU A 343 -14.97 26.58 18.88
CA LEU A 343 -14.89 25.16 18.59
C LEU A 343 -13.44 24.68 18.68
N LEU A 344 -13.24 23.52 19.31
CA LEU A 344 -12.00 22.77 19.25
C LEU A 344 -12.21 21.47 18.47
N THR A 345 -11.27 21.16 17.58
CA THR A 345 -11.08 19.83 17.01
C THR A 345 -9.73 19.24 17.45
N SER A 346 -9.68 17.91 17.59
CA SER A 346 -8.45 17.13 17.78
C SER A 346 -8.30 16.00 16.76
N ASP A 347 -9.17 15.94 15.75
CA ASP A 347 -9.21 14.90 14.72
C ASP A 347 -9.38 15.48 13.31
N GLY A 348 -8.88 16.70 13.10
CA GLY A 348 -8.85 17.34 11.78
C GLY A 348 -10.22 17.82 11.27
N GLY A 349 -11.14 18.15 12.18
CA GLY A 349 -12.46 18.70 11.87
C GLY A 349 -13.56 17.65 11.75
N ASN A 350 -13.25 16.37 11.98
CA ASN A 350 -14.26 15.30 11.97
C ASN A 350 -15.23 15.45 13.14
N ARG A 351 -14.77 15.99 14.28
CA ARG A 351 -15.61 16.35 15.42
C ARG A 351 -15.19 17.68 16.03
N PHE A 352 -16.18 18.52 16.30
CA PHE A 352 -16.01 19.75 17.06
C PHE A 352 -16.56 19.62 18.47
N THR A 353 -15.89 20.28 19.41
CA THR A 353 -16.38 20.48 20.78
C THR A 353 -16.48 21.97 21.05
N ASP A 354 -17.69 22.48 21.32
CA ASP A 354 -17.88 23.86 21.80
C ASP A 354 -17.27 24.02 23.19
N ARG A 355 -16.45 25.06 23.36
CA ARG A 355 -15.74 25.36 24.60
C ARG A 355 -16.47 26.44 25.38
N SER A 356 -16.59 26.22 26.68
CA SER A 356 -17.13 27.21 27.60
C SER A 356 -16.24 28.46 27.63
N ARG A 357 -16.88 29.63 27.61
CA ARG A 357 -16.23 30.93 27.60
C ARG A 357 -16.96 31.90 28.54
N PRO A 358 -16.26 32.92 29.08
CA PRO A 358 -16.86 33.86 30.04
C PRO A 358 -17.85 34.86 29.41
N ILE A 359 -17.91 34.93 28.07
CA ILE A 359 -18.59 35.97 27.29
C ILE A 359 -19.10 35.39 25.97
N SER A 360 -20.18 35.96 25.43
CA SER A 360 -20.86 35.50 24.21
C SER A 360 -20.92 36.59 23.13
N LEU A 361 -19.86 37.39 23.00
CA LEU A 361 -19.73 38.39 21.93
C LEU A 361 -18.98 37.78 20.74
N PRO A 362 -19.25 38.21 19.49
CA PRO A 362 -18.54 37.69 18.31
C PRO A 362 -17.03 37.80 18.43
N PHE A 363 -16.34 36.75 17.98
CA PHE A 363 -14.89 36.69 17.91
C PHE A 363 -14.42 36.86 16.47
N ASN A 364 -13.42 37.73 16.26
CA ASN A 364 -12.96 38.13 14.93
C ASN A 364 -11.64 37.47 14.53
N SER A 365 -10.74 37.22 15.49
CA SER A 365 -9.41 36.70 15.21
C SER A 365 -8.88 35.90 16.40
N LEU A 366 -7.92 35.02 16.12
CA LEU A 366 -7.25 34.19 17.11
C LEU A 366 -5.78 34.05 16.77
N PHE A 367 -4.95 33.95 17.81
CA PHE A 367 -3.51 33.80 17.68
C PHE A 367 -3.00 32.79 18.72
N PHE A 368 -2.27 31.77 18.27
CA PHE A 368 -1.70 30.73 19.13
C PHE A 368 -0.17 30.72 19.03
N ASN A 369 0.52 31.01 20.14
CA ASN A 369 1.99 30.87 20.22
C ASN A 369 2.43 29.41 20.34
N SER A 370 1.54 28.53 20.82
CA SER A 370 1.78 27.09 20.93
C SER A 370 0.45 26.35 21.05
N ALA A 371 0.48 25.01 21.03
CA ALA A 371 -0.70 24.18 21.22
C ALA A 371 -1.46 24.39 22.55
N ASN A 372 -0.84 25.04 23.55
CA ASN A 372 -1.41 25.27 24.88
C ASN A 372 -1.80 26.72 25.15
N ILE A 373 -1.15 27.66 24.47
CA ILE A 373 -1.23 29.09 24.76
C ILE A 373 -1.78 29.81 23.54
N GLY A 374 -2.88 30.53 23.72
CA GLY A 374 -3.50 31.31 22.67
C GLY A 374 -4.40 32.42 23.19
N PHE A 375 -4.74 33.32 22.26
CA PHE A 375 -5.52 34.52 22.48
C PHE A 375 -6.61 34.59 21.40
N ILE A 376 -7.79 35.10 21.77
CA ILE A 376 -8.90 35.35 20.84
C ILE A 376 -9.34 36.79 21.07
N SER A 377 -9.56 37.54 20.00
CA SER A 377 -10.13 38.88 20.04
C SER A 377 -11.49 38.94 19.36
N GLY A 378 -12.27 39.96 19.71
CA GLY A 378 -13.59 40.14 19.15
C GLY A 378 -14.15 41.54 19.33
N ASP A 379 -15.47 41.62 19.24
CA ASP A 379 -16.19 42.88 19.29
C ASP A 379 -16.19 43.50 20.69
N ASN A 380 -16.40 44.82 20.76
CA ASN A 380 -16.52 45.59 22.00
C ASN A 380 -15.31 45.47 22.95
N GLY A 381 -14.09 45.47 22.40
CA GLY A 381 -12.84 45.43 23.18
C GLY A 381 -12.57 44.09 23.86
N ASN A 382 -13.18 43.03 23.37
CA ASN A 382 -13.05 41.71 23.95
C ASN A 382 -11.74 41.02 23.54
N ILE A 383 -10.94 40.63 24.53
CA ILE A 383 -9.82 39.70 24.34
C ILE A 383 -9.86 38.64 25.45
N ILE A 384 -9.71 37.37 25.08
CA ILE A 384 -9.58 36.25 26.03
C ILE A 384 -8.29 35.48 25.77
N SER A 385 -7.78 34.80 26.79
CA SER A 385 -6.58 33.95 26.69
C SER A 385 -6.79 32.58 27.32
N THR A 386 -6.00 31.62 26.86
CA THR A 386 -5.92 30.27 27.41
C THR A 386 -4.47 29.84 27.63
N ARG A 387 -4.26 28.93 28.59
CA ARG A 387 -2.96 28.25 28.84
C ARG A 387 -3.07 26.73 28.86
N ASN A 388 -4.26 26.20 28.60
CA ASN A 388 -4.58 24.79 28.71
C ASN A 388 -5.35 24.32 27.47
N SER A 389 -4.92 24.76 26.29
CA SER A 389 -5.50 24.36 25.00
C SER A 389 -7.00 24.65 24.87
N GLY A 390 -7.44 25.82 25.33
CA GLY A 390 -8.83 26.25 25.23
C GLY A 390 -9.80 25.49 26.14
N ALA A 391 -9.29 24.72 27.12
CA ALA A 391 -10.15 24.08 28.12
C ALA A 391 -10.73 25.12 29.11
N ASN A 392 -9.97 26.18 29.42
CA ASN A 392 -10.46 27.35 30.15
C ASN A 392 -9.99 28.64 29.47
N TRP A 393 -10.84 29.68 29.54
CA TRP A 393 -10.58 31.01 28.99
C TRP A 393 -10.67 32.08 30.05
N THR A 394 -9.74 33.05 30.03
CA THR A 394 -9.69 34.19 30.93
C THR A 394 -9.81 35.49 30.14
N THR A 395 -10.76 36.35 30.52
CA THR A 395 -10.94 37.68 29.93
C THR A 395 -9.79 38.61 30.30
N LEU A 396 -9.29 39.31 29.30
CA LEU A 396 -8.29 40.38 29.40
C LEU A 396 -9.00 41.73 29.20
N ASN A 397 -8.43 42.81 29.76
CA ASN A 397 -9.02 44.14 29.63
C ASN A 397 -8.08 45.06 28.84
N PRO A 398 -8.28 45.21 27.52
CA PRO A 398 -7.47 46.11 26.69
C PRO A 398 -7.71 47.60 26.94
N GLY A 399 -8.61 47.97 27.85
CA GLY A 399 -8.90 49.36 28.17
C GLY A 399 -9.66 50.10 27.06
N THR A 400 -10.39 49.36 26.22
CA THR A 400 -11.14 49.90 25.09
C THR A 400 -12.47 49.16 24.92
N ASN A 401 -13.42 49.78 24.22
CA ASN A 401 -14.70 49.21 23.79
C ASN A 401 -14.81 49.14 22.25
N LYS A 402 -13.70 49.35 21.55
CA LYS A 402 -13.61 49.25 20.08
C LYS A 402 -13.43 47.79 19.69
N ASN A 403 -13.94 47.38 18.53
CA ASN A 403 -13.73 46.02 18.03
C ASN A 403 -12.24 45.78 17.80
N VAL A 404 -11.77 44.59 18.19
CA VAL A 404 -10.39 44.16 18.01
C VAL A 404 -10.37 43.14 16.87
N ASN A 405 -9.78 43.54 15.75
CA ASN A 405 -9.85 42.82 14.48
C ASN A 405 -8.63 41.91 14.26
N GLY A 406 -7.45 42.29 14.79
CA GLY A 406 -6.21 41.54 14.61
C GLY A 406 -5.38 41.48 15.89
N LEU A 407 -4.64 40.38 16.05
CA LEU A 407 -3.76 40.10 17.17
C LEU A 407 -2.41 39.59 16.66
N TYR A 408 -1.33 40.03 17.32
CA TYR A 408 -0.02 39.42 17.14
C TYR A 408 0.72 39.35 18.48
N PHE A 409 1.25 38.19 18.83
CA PHE A 409 1.99 37.99 20.08
C PHE A 409 3.39 37.43 19.78
N PHE A 410 4.43 38.16 20.18
CA PHE A 410 5.83 37.73 20.06
C PHE A 410 6.12 36.55 20.98
N ASP A 411 5.55 36.61 22.19
CA ASP A 411 5.54 35.54 23.16
C ASP A 411 4.28 35.68 24.01
N PHE A 412 4.16 34.87 25.07
CA PHE A 412 2.99 34.92 25.93
C PHE A 412 2.85 36.20 26.77
N ASN A 413 3.92 36.98 26.96
CA ASN A 413 3.92 38.24 27.71
C ASN A 413 3.69 39.45 26.80
N LYS A 414 4.32 39.48 25.63
CA LYS A 414 4.36 40.64 24.74
C LYS A 414 3.48 40.44 23.51
N GLY A 415 2.51 41.34 23.31
CA GLY A 415 1.64 41.31 22.15
C GLY A 415 1.00 42.65 21.83
N ILE A 416 0.41 42.71 20.65
CA ILE A 416 -0.26 43.88 20.09
C ILE A 416 -1.66 43.47 19.61
N ALA A 417 -2.61 44.37 19.81
CA ALA A 417 -3.97 44.23 19.32
C ALA A 417 -4.34 45.49 18.51
N VAL A 418 -4.95 45.26 17.36
CA VAL A 418 -5.38 46.31 16.43
C VAL A 418 -6.86 46.22 16.15
N GLY A 419 -7.50 47.35 15.83
CA GLY A 419 -8.94 47.36 15.63
C GLY A 419 -9.52 48.64 15.08
N ASP A 420 -10.82 48.81 15.31
CA ASP A 420 -11.60 49.89 14.75
C ASP A 420 -11.12 51.27 15.24
N GLN A 421 -11.42 52.31 14.46
CA GLN A 421 -11.08 53.71 14.79
C GLN A 421 -9.60 53.89 15.19
N GLY A 422 -8.69 53.25 14.47
CA GLY A 422 -7.24 53.35 14.63
C GLY A 422 -6.71 52.79 15.95
N LEU A 423 -7.42 51.85 16.60
CA LEU A 423 -6.97 51.24 17.84
C LEU A 423 -5.66 50.47 17.63
N ILE A 424 -4.62 50.84 18.37
CA ILE A 424 -3.40 50.07 18.53
C ILE A 424 -3.12 50.01 20.03
N THR A 425 -3.01 48.81 20.59
CA THR A 425 -2.72 48.63 22.01
C THR A 425 -1.74 47.49 22.23
N ILE A 426 -0.79 47.69 23.16
CA ILE A 426 0.32 46.78 23.40
C ILE A 426 0.26 46.27 24.84
N THR A 427 0.56 45.01 25.05
CA THR A 427 0.82 44.44 26.37
C THR A 427 2.24 43.91 26.44
N GLU A 428 2.86 44.03 27.61
CA GLU A 428 4.14 43.42 27.96
C GLU A 428 4.02 42.46 29.16
N ASN A 429 2.79 42.20 29.62
CA ASN A 429 2.50 41.40 30.80
C ASN A 429 1.26 40.52 30.63
N GLN A 430 1.19 39.80 29.51
CA GLN A 430 0.20 38.73 29.28
C GLN A 430 -1.24 39.28 29.15
N GLY A 431 -1.37 40.54 28.75
CA GLY A 431 -2.63 41.26 28.65
C GLY A 431 -3.28 41.59 30.00
N VAL A 432 -2.50 41.56 31.11
CA VAL A 432 -2.95 42.09 32.40
C VAL A 432 -3.12 43.61 32.32
N ASN A 433 -2.17 44.29 31.68
CA ASN A 433 -2.25 45.71 31.36
C ASN A 433 -1.96 45.93 29.87
N TRP A 434 -2.62 46.95 29.33
CA TRP A 434 -2.52 47.33 27.94
C TRP A 434 -2.25 48.83 27.83
N GLN A 435 -1.32 49.19 26.95
CA GLN A 435 -0.93 50.55 26.66
C GLN A 435 -1.37 50.90 25.23
N THR A 436 -2.32 51.83 25.11
CA THR A 436 -2.74 52.35 23.81
C THR A 436 -1.65 53.23 23.20
N VAL A 437 -1.29 52.92 21.95
CA VAL A 437 -0.37 53.71 21.13
C VAL A 437 -1.20 54.58 20.19
N SER A 438 -0.86 55.88 20.09
CA SER A 438 -1.56 56.78 19.18
C SER A 438 -1.16 56.51 17.74
N SER A 439 -2.07 55.96 16.94
CA SER A 439 -1.88 55.74 15.50
C SER A 439 -1.98 57.02 14.66
N GLY A 440 -2.66 58.07 15.17
CA GLY A 440 -3.07 59.22 14.37
C GLY A 440 -4.15 58.90 13.31
N MET A 441 -4.68 57.67 13.30
CA MET A 441 -5.56 57.13 12.26
C MET A 441 -6.99 56.85 12.75
N ALA A 442 -7.56 57.73 13.57
CA ALA A 442 -8.86 57.51 14.22
C ALA A 442 -10.06 57.28 13.25
N ASN A 443 -9.91 57.61 11.97
CA ASN A 443 -10.95 57.48 10.93
C ASN A 443 -10.83 56.19 10.08
N TYR A 444 -9.94 55.28 10.46
CA TYR A 444 -9.66 54.03 9.74
C TYR A 444 -9.88 52.84 10.67
N ASN A 445 -10.40 51.74 10.15
CA ASN A 445 -10.42 50.47 10.88
C ASN A 445 -9.19 49.66 10.47
N LEU A 446 -8.39 49.27 11.47
CA LEU A 446 -7.24 48.40 11.28
C LEU A 446 -7.76 46.96 11.25
N LYS A 447 -7.32 46.15 10.29
CA LYS A 447 -7.84 44.81 10.06
C LYS A 447 -6.91 43.72 10.54
N ASP A 448 -5.61 43.87 10.27
CA ASP A 448 -4.63 42.83 10.59
C ASP A 448 -3.25 43.44 10.91
N VAL A 449 -2.43 42.68 11.63
CA VAL A 449 -1.10 43.09 12.11
C VAL A 449 -0.13 41.93 12.06
N PHE A 450 1.06 42.16 11.52
CA PHE A 450 2.13 41.17 11.49
C PHE A 450 3.50 41.81 11.74
N PHE A 451 4.44 41.02 12.24
CA PHE A 451 5.84 41.42 12.41
C PHE A 451 6.81 40.48 11.68
N PHE A 452 7.73 41.03 10.86
CA PHE A 452 8.82 40.30 10.22
C PHE A 452 9.87 39.82 11.25
N ASN A 453 10.00 40.58 12.34
CA ASN A 453 10.87 40.30 13.49
C ASN A 453 10.40 41.14 14.68
N GLU A 454 11.09 41.09 15.82
CA GLU A 454 10.68 41.82 17.04
C GLU A 454 10.56 43.36 16.89
N ASN A 455 11.12 43.94 15.82
CA ASN A 455 11.13 45.38 15.57
C ASN A 455 10.26 45.79 14.39
N ASP A 456 10.35 45.08 13.27
CA ASP A 456 9.74 45.48 12.01
C ASP A 456 8.32 44.93 11.88
N GLY A 457 7.33 45.81 11.92
CA GLY A 457 5.90 45.46 11.91
C GLY A 457 5.12 46.17 10.82
N VAL A 458 4.04 45.54 10.35
CA VAL A 458 3.09 46.08 9.38
C VAL A 458 1.67 45.93 9.93
N ILE A 459 0.89 47.00 9.85
CA ILE A 459 -0.56 46.97 10.05
C ILE A 459 -1.23 47.36 8.75
N ILE A 460 -2.28 46.63 8.39
CA ILE A 460 -3.14 46.95 7.25
C ILE A 460 -4.55 47.33 7.71
N GLY A 461 -5.27 48.09 6.89
CA GLY A 461 -6.65 48.49 7.18
C GLY A 461 -7.42 49.00 5.97
N GLU A 462 -8.63 49.48 6.27
CA GLU A 462 -9.55 50.04 5.26
C GLU A 462 -8.94 51.24 4.50
N LYS A 463 -9.47 51.51 3.32
CA LYS A 463 -9.09 52.64 2.46
C LYS A 463 -7.60 52.64 2.11
N GLY A 464 -7.02 51.46 1.92
CA GLY A 464 -5.61 51.25 1.55
C GLY A 464 -4.62 51.68 2.63
N LEU A 465 -5.02 51.69 3.91
CA LEU A 465 -4.13 52.09 4.99
C LEU A 465 -3.07 51.01 5.23
N VAL A 466 -1.80 51.40 5.13
CA VAL A 466 -0.66 50.61 5.61
C VAL A 466 0.13 51.44 6.60
N LEU A 467 0.41 50.86 7.76
CA LEU A 467 1.32 51.43 8.75
C LEU A 467 2.53 50.50 8.91
N ILE A 468 3.72 51.08 9.04
CA ILE A 468 4.95 50.34 9.34
C ILE A 468 5.53 50.79 10.68
N SER A 469 6.20 49.88 11.36
CA SER A 469 6.96 50.13 12.59
C SER A 469 8.35 49.55 12.45
N SER A 470 9.34 50.18 13.08
CA SER A 470 10.72 49.69 13.19
C SER A 470 11.19 49.59 14.65
N ASN A 471 10.26 49.70 15.60
CA ASN A 471 10.55 49.69 17.03
C ASN A 471 9.59 48.78 17.82
N GLY A 472 9.07 47.72 17.21
CA GLY A 472 8.25 46.73 17.91
C GLY A 472 6.83 47.23 18.21
N GLY A 473 6.33 48.18 17.41
CA GLY A 473 4.96 48.70 17.46
C GLY A 473 4.76 49.93 18.35
N PHE A 474 5.81 50.48 18.97
CA PHE A 474 5.68 51.68 19.81
C PHE A 474 5.40 52.96 19.00
N ASP A 475 5.90 53.02 17.76
CA ASP A 475 5.58 54.08 16.79
C ASP A 475 5.21 53.49 15.43
N TRP A 476 4.37 54.21 14.69
CA TRP A 476 3.84 53.79 13.39
C TRP A 476 3.88 54.94 12.37
N GLU A 477 4.36 54.63 11.17
CA GLU A 477 4.40 55.55 10.04
C GLU A 477 3.49 55.06 8.92
N LYS A 478 2.75 55.97 8.27
CA LYS A 478 1.90 55.63 7.13
C LYS A 478 2.71 55.48 5.85
N VAL A 479 2.53 54.34 5.17
CA VAL A 479 3.05 54.09 3.83
C VAL A 479 1.92 54.14 2.82
N ASN A 480 2.22 54.58 1.59
CA ASN A 480 1.25 54.58 0.49
C ASN A 480 1.34 53.28 -0.30
N ILE A 481 0.25 52.52 -0.33
CA ILE A 481 0.12 51.30 -1.15
C ILE A 481 -0.29 51.59 -2.61
N GLY A 482 -0.67 52.84 -2.92
CA GLY A 482 -1.10 53.23 -4.26
C GLY A 482 -2.54 52.86 -4.61
N SER A 483 -3.35 52.47 -3.61
CA SER A 483 -4.77 52.09 -3.76
C SER A 483 -5.59 52.54 -2.56
N ASN A 484 -6.91 52.65 -2.73
CA ASN A 484 -7.88 52.85 -1.65
C ASN A 484 -8.69 51.58 -1.34
N ALA A 485 -8.22 50.42 -1.79
CA ALA A 485 -8.86 49.13 -1.53
C ALA A 485 -8.93 48.85 -0.01
N ASP A 486 -10.02 48.25 0.46
CA ASP A 486 -10.14 47.84 1.86
C ASP A 486 -9.34 46.54 2.08
N LEU A 487 -8.14 46.70 2.65
CA LEU A 487 -7.24 45.59 2.95
C LEU A 487 -7.83 44.73 4.06
N LYS A 488 -7.71 43.41 3.94
CA LYS A 488 -8.39 42.45 4.80
C LYS A 488 -7.44 41.56 5.60
N ALA A 489 -6.43 40.97 4.95
CA ALA A 489 -5.48 40.05 5.57
C ALA A 489 -4.08 40.22 4.96
N ILE A 490 -3.04 39.90 5.74
CA ILE A 490 -1.63 39.94 5.32
C ILE A 490 -0.90 38.67 5.73
N ALA A 491 -0.11 38.09 4.83
CA ALA A 491 0.76 36.96 5.12
C ALA A 491 2.21 37.24 4.74
N ILE A 492 3.12 36.74 5.55
CA ILE A 492 4.57 36.81 5.32
C ILE A 492 5.03 35.56 4.58
N LEU A 493 5.91 35.77 3.61
CA LEU A 493 6.54 34.72 2.81
C LEU A 493 7.95 34.41 3.33
N ASP A 494 8.71 35.44 3.71
CA ASP A 494 10.09 35.35 4.17
C ASP A 494 10.46 36.56 5.08
N GLU A 495 11.73 36.76 5.41
CA GLU A 495 12.19 37.84 6.32
C GLU A 495 11.94 39.28 5.82
N VAL A 496 11.59 39.47 4.55
CA VAL A 496 11.39 40.79 3.90
C VAL A 496 10.14 40.89 3.02
N THR A 497 9.55 39.76 2.63
CA THR A 497 8.45 39.69 1.67
C THR A 497 7.12 39.39 2.35
N ALA A 498 6.06 40.11 1.98
CA ALA A 498 4.69 39.86 2.42
C ALA A 498 3.68 40.16 1.32
N ILE A 499 2.50 39.56 1.40
CA ILE A 499 1.37 39.82 0.52
C ILE A 499 0.15 40.22 1.34
N ALA A 500 -0.53 41.28 0.89
CA ALA A 500 -1.79 41.75 1.45
C ALA A 500 -2.92 41.60 0.42
N VAL A 501 -4.10 41.20 0.89
CA VAL A 501 -5.30 41.00 0.07
C VAL A 501 -6.42 41.96 0.48
N SER A 502 -7.35 42.22 -0.43
CA SER A 502 -8.46 43.16 -0.21
C SER A 502 -9.84 42.59 -0.57
N THR A 503 -10.88 43.18 0.00
CA THR A 503 -12.29 42.89 -0.35
C THR A 503 -12.65 43.40 -1.75
N SER A 504 -11.80 44.22 -2.37
CA SER A 504 -11.94 44.68 -3.76
C SER A 504 -11.17 43.81 -4.76
N SER A 505 -10.78 42.59 -4.38
CA SER A 505 -9.98 41.64 -5.18
C SER A 505 -8.56 42.10 -5.52
N ALA A 506 -8.06 43.17 -4.89
CA ALA A 506 -6.70 43.63 -5.11
C ALA A 506 -5.73 42.86 -4.22
N VAL A 507 -4.57 42.51 -4.80
CA VAL A 507 -3.47 41.85 -4.11
C VAL A 507 -2.23 42.72 -4.25
N PHE A 508 -1.48 42.90 -3.17
CA PHE A 508 -0.27 43.70 -3.15
C PHE A 508 0.87 42.90 -2.53
N LYS A 509 2.07 43.04 -3.08
CA LYS A 509 3.30 42.41 -2.57
C LYS A 509 4.30 43.47 -2.15
N THR A 510 4.97 43.24 -1.04
CA THR A 510 6.15 44.00 -0.62
C THR A 510 7.36 43.08 -0.61
N ARG A 511 8.54 43.63 -0.87
CA ARG A 511 9.83 42.92 -0.84
C ARG A 511 10.85 43.62 0.06
N ASP A 512 10.38 44.57 0.85
CA ASP A 512 11.18 45.47 1.68
C ASP A 512 10.44 45.83 2.97
N LYS A 513 9.82 44.82 3.59
CA LYS A 513 9.15 44.92 4.89
C LYS A 513 8.02 45.95 4.96
N GLY A 514 7.31 46.14 3.85
CA GLY A 514 6.15 47.04 3.76
C GLY A 514 6.48 48.48 3.40
N LEU A 515 7.75 48.81 3.09
CA LEU A 515 8.17 50.16 2.67
C LEU A 515 7.64 50.51 1.27
N ASN A 516 7.63 49.55 0.35
CA ASN A 516 7.06 49.67 -0.98
C ASN A 516 6.14 48.48 -1.29
N TRP A 517 5.09 48.75 -2.07
CA TRP A 517 4.09 47.76 -2.46
C TRP A 517 3.84 47.78 -3.96
N GLU A 518 3.84 46.61 -4.57
CA GLU A 518 3.51 46.38 -5.98
C GLU A 518 2.15 45.66 -6.11
N PRO A 519 1.22 46.14 -6.96
CA PRO A 519 -0.02 45.42 -7.21
C PRO A 519 0.24 44.16 -8.03
N LEU A 520 -0.35 43.04 -7.62
CA LEU A 520 -0.34 41.77 -8.33
C LEU A 520 -1.67 41.53 -9.03
N GLN A 521 -1.64 40.82 -10.17
CA GLN A 521 -2.82 40.42 -10.90
C GLN A 521 -3.10 38.94 -10.67
N THR A 522 -4.22 38.63 -10.05
CA THR A 522 -4.65 37.24 -9.83
C THR A 522 -5.48 36.69 -10.99
N GLY A 523 -6.12 37.57 -11.77
CA GLY A 523 -7.08 37.17 -12.81
C GLY A 523 -8.48 36.86 -12.28
N PHE A 524 -8.73 37.03 -10.98
CA PHE A 524 -10.01 36.75 -10.32
C PHE A 524 -10.61 38.03 -9.72
N ASN A 525 -11.91 38.26 -9.94
CA ASN A 525 -12.62 39.48 -9.55
C ASN A 525 -13.62 39.23 -8.41
N THR A 526 -13.23 38.44 -7.41
CA THR A 526 -14.06 38.10 -6.25
C THR A 526 -13.43 38.65 -4.97
N PRO A 527 -14.21 39.20 -4.02
CA PRO A 527 -13.65 39.69 -2.75
C PRO A 527 -12.81 38.61 -2.05
N LEU A 528 -11.66 39.02 -1.53
CA LEU A 528 -10.71 38.13 -0.85
C LEU A 528 -10.81 38.35 0.66
N SER A 529 -10.73 37.25 1.41
CA SER A 529 -11.03 37.21 2.84
C SER A 529 -9.81 36.93 3.70
N ASP A 530 -8.93 36.01 3.27
CA ASP A 530 -7.77 35.61 4.05
C ASP A 530 -6.65 35.03 3.15
N ILE A 531 -5.43 34.97 3.68
CA ILE A 531 -4.23 34.51 2.97
C ILE A 531 -3.30 33.75 3.92
N ALA A 532 -2.75 32.62 3.46
CA ALA A 532 -1.72 31.89 4.18
C ALA A 532 -0.66 31.32 3.24
N PHE A 533 0.58 31.32 3.69
CA PHE A 533 1.72 30.73 3.00
C PHE A 533 2.26 29.54 3.78
N LEU A 534 2.60 28.48 3.06
CA LEU A 534 3.28 27.28 3.58
C LEU A 534 4.80 27.47 3.60
N ASP A 535 5.32 28.14 2.57
CA ASP A 535 6.71 28.55 2.41
C ASP A 535 6.81 29.79 1.49
N GLU A 536 8.02 30.16 1.07
CA GLU A 536 8.27 31.33 0.21
C GLU A 536 7.64 31.24 -1.20
N SER A 537 7.22 30.05 -1.61
CA SER A 537 6.71 29.75 -2.95
C SER A 537 5.23 29.34 -2.97
N VAL A 538 4.76 28.60 -1.96
CA VAL A 538 3.42 28.02 -1.93
C VAL A 538 2.50 28.79 -0.99
N GLY A 539 1.43 29.35 -1.56
CA GLY A 539 0.45 30.11 -0.80
C GLY A 539 -0.96 29.97 -1.33
N PHE A 540 -1.92 30.31 -0.48
CA PHE A 540 -3.35 30.18 -0.73
C PHE A 540 -4.07 31.45 -0.30
N ILE A 541 -5.02 31.88 -1.12
CA ILE A 541 -5.95 32.96 -0.79
C ILE A 541 -7.37 32.40 -0.86
N THR A 542 -8.17 32.75 0.14
CA THR A 542 -9.59 32.43 0.19
C THR A 542 -10.44 33.69 -0.03
N GLY A 543 -11.67 33.51 -0.49
CA GLY A 543 -12.58 34.61 -0.72
C GLY A 543 -14.05 34.20 -0.75
N GLU A 544 -14.87 35.12 -1.22
CA GLU A 544 -16.31 34.90 -1.38
C GLU A 544 -16.63 33.89 -2.50
N ASN A 545 -17.88 33.40 -2.52
CA ASN A 545 -18.39 32.50 -3.57
C ASN A 545 -17.54 31.23 -3.78
N GLY A 546 -17.07 30.65 -2.68
CA GLY A 546 -16.25 29.43 -2.69
C GLY A 546 -14.87 29.59 -3.33
N LEU A 547 -14.35 30.81 -3.49
CA LEU A 547 -13.07 31.05 -4.12
C LEU A 547 -11.91 30.59 -3.23
N ILE A 548 -11.11 29.66 -3.76
CA ILE A 548 -9.77 29.38 -3.26
C ILE A 548 -8.82 29.45 -4.45
N ILE A 549 -7.76 30.25 -4.32
CA ILE A 549 -6.69 30.34 -5.32
C ILE A 549 -5.35 29.99 -4.70
N ARG A 550 -4.45 29.42 -5.49
CA ARG A 550 -3.13 28.93 -5.08
C ARG A 550 -2.03 29.53 -5.94
N THR A 551 -0.85 29.71 -5.35
CA THR A 551 0.40 30.04 -6.04
C THR A 551 1.48 28.99 -5.72
N PHE A 552 2.42 28.80 -6.65
CA PHE A 552 3.65 28.01 -6.47
C PHE A 552 4.92 28.84 -6.76
N ASP A 553 4.78 30.15 -6.97
CA ASP A 553 5.85 31.09 -7.32
C ASP A 553 5.86 32.33 -6.42
N GLY A 554 5.35 32.19 -5.19
CA GLY A 554 5.33 33.26 -4.20
C GLY A 554 4.34 34.37 -4.55
N GLY A 555 3.31 34.08 -5.33
CA GLY A 555 2.21 34.99 -5.68
C GLY A 555 2.38 35.73 -7.01
N ASP A 556 3.36 35.36 -7.83
CA ASP A 556 3.56 35.96 -9.15
C ASP A 556 2.49 35.44 -10.16
N SER A 557 2.02 34.20 -9.99
CA SER A 557 0.86 33.63 -10.68
C SER A 557 -0.09 32.88 -9.73
N TRP A 558 -1.36 32.81 -10.12
CA TRP A 558 -2.43 32.21 -9.32
C TRP A 558 -3.32 31.30 -10.15
N GLU A 559 -3.72 30.17 -9.57
CA GLU A 559 -4.67 29.23 -10.16
C GLU A 559 -5.84 28.98 -9.21
N LYS A 560 -7.04 28.74 -9.75
CA LYS A 560 -8.24 28.46 -8.96
C LYS A 560 -8.35 26.97 -8.64
N LEU A 561 -8.71 26.68 -7.39
CA LEU A 561 -9.10 25.34 -6.95
C LEU A 561 -10.62 25.25 -6.87
N GLU A 562 -11.19 24.22 -7.49
CA GLU A 562 -12.64 24.00 -7.45
C GLU A 562 -13.06 23.43 -6.09
N THR A 563 -14.01 24.10 -5.44
CA THR A 563 -14.52 23.75 -4.10
C THR A 563 -15.95 23.19 -4.13
N GLY A 564 -16.67 23.42 -5.23
CA GLY A 564 -18.05 22.96 -5.43
C GLY A 564 -19.12 23.79 -4.70
N THR A 565 -18.73 24.75 -3.87
CA THR A 565 -19.64 25.55 -3.04
C THR A 565 -19.69 27.01 -3.48
N PHE A 566 -20.76 27.73 -3.11
CA PHE A 566 -20.88 29.19 -3.27
C PHE A 566 -20.81 29.94 -1.94
N GLN A 567 -20.60 29.23 -0.83
CA GLN A 567 -20.50 29.86 0.48
C GLN A 567 -19.19 30.66 0.60
N ASN A 568 -19.22 31.72 1.39
CA ASN A 568 -18.07 32.58 1.56
C ASN A 568 -17.07 31.95 2.54
N PHE A 569 -15.78 31.95 2.17
CA PHE A 569 -14.70 31.61 3.10
C PHE A 569 -14.20 32.86 3.81
N THR A 570 -13.88 32.73 5.08
CA THR A 570 -13.51 33.85 5.97
C THR A 570 -12.12 33.68 6.57
N GLY A 571 -11.62 32.46 6.70
CA GLY A 571 -10.30 32.18 7.29
C GLY A 571 -9.64 30.93 6.73
N ILE A 572 -8.31 30.93 6.71
CA ILE A 572 -7.47 29.81 6.30
C ILE A 572 -6.35 29.57 7.31
N SER A 573 -6.06 28.30 7.60
CA SER A 573 -4.94 27.94 8.46
C SER A 573 -4.38 26.58 8.09
N PHE A 574 -3.07 26.42 8.19
CA PHE A 574 -2.37 25.17 7.91
C PHE A 574 -1.90 24.52 9.20
N GLY A 575 -2.14 23.21 9.31
CA GLY A 575 -1.63 22.41 10.41
C GLY A 575 -0.21 21.89 10.17
N ASP A 576 0.11 21.64 8.90
CA ASP A 576 1.45 21.34 8.40
C ASP A 576 1.55 21.69 6.89
N LEU A 577 2.62 21.24 6.21
CA LEU A 577 2.85 21.50 4.78
C LEU A 577 1.88 20.76 3.82
N ASN A 578 1.17 19.74 4.29
CA ASN A 578 0.29 18.91 3.46
C ASN A 578 -1.20 19.06 3.82
N VAL A 579 -1.51 19.60 5.00
CA VAL A 579 -2.87 19.67 5.54
C VAL A 579 -3.22 21.12 5.90
N GLY A 580 -4.23 21.62 5.19
CA GLY A 580 -4.78 22.96 5.36
C GLY A 580 -6.26 22.93 5.71
N TYR A 581 -6.76 24.01 6.27
CA TYR A 581 -8.13 24.15 6.71
C TYR A 581 -8.70 25.51 6.35
N VAL A 582 -9.92 25.53 5.86
CA VAL A 582 -10.65 26.75 5.51
C VAL A 582 -12.00 26.73 6.18
N VAL A 583 -12.41 27.89 6.71
CA VAL A 583 -13.69 28.09 7.39
C VAL A 583 -14.48 29.23 6.77
N GLY A 584 -15.77 29.32 7.07
CA GLY A 584 -16.61 30.37 6.50
C GLY A 584 -18.03 30.47 7.05
N GLU A 585 -18.89 31.01 6.19
CA GLU A 585 -20.33 31.20 6.38
C GLU A 585 -21.05 29.89 6.77
N ASN A 586 -22.06 29.98 7.63
CA ASN A 586 -22.95 28.86 8.00
C ASN A 586 -22.19 27.57 8.44
N GLY A 587 -21.09 27.75 9.16
CA GLY A 587 -20.27 26.67 9.72
C GLY A 587 -19.53 25.84 8.67
N ILE A 588 -19.33 26.36 7.45
CA ILE A 588 -18.57 25.64 6.42
C ILE A 588 -17.13 25.39 6.87
N PHE A 589 -16.67 24.16 6.69
CA PHE A 589 -15.33 23.72 7.06
C PHE A 589 -14.78 22.79 5.99
N TYR A 590 -13.64 23.15 5.43
CA TYR A 590 -12.95 22.43 4.38
C TYR A 590 -11.55 22.05 4.82
N GLN A 591 -11.12 20.86 4.42
CA GLN A 591 -9.77 20.37 4.59
C GLN A 591 -9.11 20.26 3.23
N TYR A 592 -7.91 20.82 3.13
CA TYR A 592 -6.98 20.57 2.06
C TYR A 592 -6.08 19.40 2.42
N THR A 593 -5.88 18.49 1.46
CA THR A 593 -4.84 17.46 1.56
C THR A 593 -4.02 17.45 0.29
N CYS A 594 -2.70 17.53 0.45
CA CYS A 594 -1.73 17.23 -0.58
C CYS A 594 -1.36 15.74 -0.49
N GLN A 595 -1.78 14.94 -1.47
CA GLN A 595 -1.44 13.52 -1.59
C GLN A 595 -0.56 13.30 -2.83
N VAL A 596 0.56 12.60 -2.63
CA VAL A 596 1.36 12.10 -3.76
C VAL A 596 0.60 10.96 -4.47
N PRO A 597 0.94 10.63 -5.72
CA PRO A 597 0.29 9.52 -6.42
C PRO A 597 0.55 8.19 -5.68
N ASP A 598 -0.48 7.68 -4.99
CA ASP A 598 -0.40 6.46 -4.16
C ASP A 598 -0.61 5.17 -4.97
N VAL A 599 -0.95 5.28 -6.26
CA VAL A 599 -1.15 4.12 -7.12
C VAL A 599 0.21 3.61 -7.58
N ILE A 600 0.43 2.29 -7.47
CA ILE A 600 1.57 1.58 -8.04
C ILE A 600 1.19 1.18 -9.47
N PRO A 601 1.57 1.94 -10.52
CA PRO A 601 1.19 1.60 -11.89
C PRO A 601 1.91 0.34 -12.36
N THR A 602 1.15 -0.69 -12.75
CA THR A 602 1.75 -1.88 -13.36
C THR A 602 2.32 -1.54 -14.73
N ILE A 603 3.61 -1.84 -14.95
CA ILE A 603 4.27 -1.64 -16.24
C ILE A 603 3.91 -2.79 -17.17
N PHE A 604 3.36 -2.46 -18.34
CA PHE A 604 3.08 -3.38 -19.44
C PHE A 604 4.14 -3.21 -20.53
N GLY A 605 4.71 -4.32 -21.00
CA GLY A 605 5.68 -4.40 -22.08
C GLY A 605 6.33 -5.79 -22.11
N GLU A 606 7.09 -6.08 -23.16
CA GLU A 606 7.85 -7.33 -23.27
C GLU A 606 9.04 -7.32 -22.28
N ASP A 607 9.20 -8.40 -21.51
CA ASP A 607 10.23 -8.53 -20.46
C ASP A 607 11.40 -9.44 -20.85
N ASN A 608 11.32 -10.12 -22.00
CA ASN A 608 12.41 -10.92 -22.57
C ASN A 608 12.58 -10.61 -24.07
N ILE A 609 13.62 -9.84 -24.40
CA ILE A 609 13.74 -9.19 -25.71
C ILE A 609 15.17 -9.30 -26.28
N CYS A 610 15.28 -9.11 -27.59
CA CYS A 610 16.57 -8.85 -28.22
C CYS A 610 16.96 -7.37 -28.07
N LEU A 611 18.25 -7.03 -28.24
CA LEU A 611 18.73 -5.65 -28.37
C LEU A 611 17.95 -4.89 -29.46
N SER A 612 16.93 -4.14 -29.02
CA SER A 612 16.01 -3.41 -29.88
C SER A 612 15.39 -2.22 -29.15
N GLN A 613 14.54 -1.47 -29.84
CA GLN A 613 13.63 -0.53 -29.18
C GLN A 613 12.37 -1.28 -28.73
N GLN A 614 11.86 -0.91 -27.56
CA GLN A 614 10.59 -1.41 -27.02
C GLN A 614 9.74 -0.30 -26.46
N ILE A 615 8.43 -0.57 -26.39
CA ILE A 615 7.44 0.33 -25.81
C ILE A 615 7.00 -0.25 -24.47
N TYR A 616 7.04 0.58 -23.43
CA TYR A 616 6.48 0.27 -22.13
C TYR A 616 5.38 1.27 -21.81
N SER A 617 4.32 0.80 -21.15
CA SER A 617 3.18 1.64 -20.79
C SER A 617 2.62 1.24 -19.45
N ILE A 618 1.88 2.16 -18.83
CA ILE A 618 1.10 1.91 -17.62
C ILE A 618 -0.37 2.17 -17.91
N GLN A 619 -1.25 1.66 -17.05
CA GLN A 619 -2.67 2.01 -17.13
C GLN A 619 -2.84 3.49 -16.76
N ASP A 620 -3.38 4.27 -17.70
CA ASP A 620 -3.75 5.65 -17.45
C ASP A 620 -5.06 5.69 -16.63
N LEU A 621 -5.00 6.29 -15.44
CA LEU A 621 -6.15 6.46 -14.55
C LEU A 621 -6.88 7.79 -14.75
N GLY A 622 -6.37 8.67 -15.63
CA GLY A 622 -7.01 9.95 -15.93
C GLY A 622 -7.05 10.91 -14.74
N LEU A 623 -6.05 10.86 -13.88
CA LEU A 623 -5.91 11.78 -12.76
C LEU A 623 -5.29 13.10 -13.25
N ASP A 624 -6.03 14.20 -13.10
CA ASP A 624 -5.60 15.52 -13.55
C ASP A 624 -4.36 15.99 -12.77
N GLY A 625 -3.33 16.41 -13.51
CA GLY A 625 -2.08 16.96 -12.95
C GLY A 625 -1.03 15.92 -12.57
N GLU A 626 -1.21 14.64 -12.93
CA GLU A 626 -0.17 13.61 -12.76
C GLU A 626 0.73 13.48 -14.00
N GLU A 627 2.05 13.48 -13.75
CA GLU A 627 3.10 13.17 -14.71
C GLU A 627 3.83 11.88 -14.29
N TYR A 628 4.51 11.21 -15.22
CA TYR A 628 5.27 9.99 -14.93
C TYR A 628 6.75 10.16 -15.20
N ASP A 629 7.58 9.92 -14.18
CA ASP A 629 9.04 9.93 -14.28
C ASP A 629 9.55 8.51 -14.54
N TRP A 630 9.94 8.25 -15.78
CA TRP A 630 10.50 6.98 -16.23
C TRP A 630 12.02 6.95 -16.14
N ARG A 631 12.55 5.81 -15.67
CA ARG A 631 13.99 5.53 -15.59
C ARG A 631 14.26 4.14 -16.14
N VAL A 632 15.42 3.96 -16.77
CA VAL A 632 15.81 2.70 -17.40
C VAL A 632 17.24 2.38 -16.98
N ASP A 633 17.47 1.15 -16.52
CA ASP A 633 18.80 0.57 -16.35
C ASP A 633 19.21 -0.13 -17.65
N GLY A 634 20.48 -0.12 -18.05
CA GLY A 634 20.95 -0.80 -19.29
C GLY A 634 20.40 -0.28 -20.63
N GLY A 635 19.69 0.85 -20.63
CA GLY A 635 19.09 1.47 -21.83
C GLY A 635 18.79 2.96 -21.63
N SER A 636 18.09 3.57 -22.59
CA SER A 636 17.71 4.99 -22.54
C SER A 636 16.29 5.24 -23.01
N VAL A 637 15.56 6.12 -22.30
CA VAL A 637 14.24 6.61 -22.72
C VAL A 637 14.45 7.61 -23.86
N ILE A 638 13.92 7.29 -25.03
CA ILE A 638 14.07 8.13 -26.23
C ILE A 638 12.81 8.94 -26.57
N GLN A 639 11.64 8.54 -26.03
CA GLN A 639 10.38 9.26 -26.20
C GLN A 639 9.41 8.94 -25.05
N GLY A 640 8.53 9.90 -24.71
CA GLY A 640 7.36 9.66 -23.86
C GLY A 640 7.57 9.96 -22.37
N GLN A 641 8.65 10.63 -21.98
CA GLN A 641 8.85 11.07 -20.60
C GLN A 641 7.69 11.99 -20.15
N GLY A 642 7.24 11.84 -18.91
CA GLY A 642 6.08 12.56 -18.37
C GLY A 642 4.73 11.93 -18.74
N SER A 643 4.68 10.88 -19.57
CA SER A 643 3.42 10.26 -20.03
C SER A 643 3.25 8.81 -19.56
N SER A 644 2.04 8.27 -19.71
CA SER A 644 1.73 6.86 -19.41
C SER A 644 2.39 5.85 -20.36
N ARG A 645 3.18 6.31 -21.35
CA ARG A 645 3.83 5.46 -22.36
C ARG A 645 5.22 5.98 -22.75
N VAL A 646 6.23 5.13 -22.66
CA VAL A 646 7.61 5.42 -23.10
C VAL A 646 8.11 4.49 -24.19
N VAL A 647 9.05 5.01 -24.98
CA VAL A 647 9.87 4.23 -25.90
C VAL A 647 11.28 4.15 -25.34
N VAL A 648 11.76 2.93 -25.14
CA VAL A 648 13.07 2.62 -24.56
C VAL A 648 13.95 1.99 -25.63
N ARG A 649 15.17 2.50 -25.80
CA ARG A 649 16.22 1.84 -26.58
C ARG A 649 17.13 1.08 -25.62
N TRP A 650 17.27 -0.23 -25.83
CA TRP A 650 18.16 -1.07 -25.04
C TRP A 650 19.56 -1.07 -25.64
N ASP A 651 20.55 -0.75 -24.82
CA ASP A 651 21.94 -0.59 -25.26
C ASP A 651 22.88 -1.65 -24.63
N THR A 652 22.49 -2.26 -23.51
CA THR A 652 23.31 -3.24 -22.76
C THR A 652 22.58 -4.57 -22.58
N PRO A 653 23.13 -5.71 -23.06
CA PRO A 653 22.60 -7.03 -22.77
C PRO A 653 22.72 -7.39 -21.27
N GLY A 654 21.80 -8.20 -20.76
CA GLY A 654 21.78 -8.67 -19.37
C GLY A 654 20.43 -8.48 -18.70
N ARG A 655 20.43 -8.59 -17.37
CA ARG A 655 19.27 -8.26 -16.53
C ARG A 655 19.26 -6.76 -16.28
N ASN A 656 18.24 -6.10 -16.81
CA ASN A 656 18.05 -4.67 -16.67
C ASN A 656 16.65 -4.40 -16.11
N ALA A 657 16.25 -3.13 -16.01
CA ALA A 657 14.91 -2.78 -15.54
C ALA A 657 14.39 -1.49 -16.16
N VAL A 658 13.07 -1.43 -16.32
CA VAL A 658 12.32 -0.19 -16.56
C VAL A 658 11.59 0.17 -15.27
N MET A 659 11.71 1.41 -14.84
CA MET A 659 11.13 1.93 -13.62
C MET A 659 10.26 3.15 -13.94
N VAL A 660 9.16 3.30 -13.22
CA VAL A 660 8.27 4.45 -13.33
C VAL A 660 7.72 4.84 -11.97
N ARG A 661 7.54 6.12 -11.74
CA ARG A 661 6.81 6.66 -10.58
C ARG A 661 5.89 7.79 -11.03
N GLY A 662 4.73 7.89 -10.38
CA GLY A 662 3.86 9.05 -10.53
C GLY A 662 4.48 10.26 -9.85
N LYS A 663 4.25 11.44 -10.41
CA LYS A 663 4.66 12.73 -9.87
C LYS A 663 3.52 13.72 -10.04
N ASN A 664 3.23 14.48 -9.00
CA ASN A 664 2.31 15.61 -9.07
C ASN A 664 2.92 16.81 -8.31
N SER A 665 2.15 17.90 -8.17
CA SER A 665 2.61 19.09 -7.45
C SER A 665 2.85 18.89 -5.94
N CYS A 666 2.41 17.77 -5.35
CA CYS A 666 2.74 17.40 -3.96
C CYS A 666 4.08 16.67 -3.82
N GLY A 667 4.56 16.02 -4.89
CA GLY A 667 5.79 15.25 -4.83
C GLY A 667 5.79 14.02 -5.73
N ASN A 668 6.70 13.10 -5.42
CA ASN A 668 6.85 11.84 -6.14
C ASN A 668 6.16 10.72 -5.36
N GLY A 669 5.37 9.91 -6.05
CA GLY A 669 4.79 8.68 -5.53
C GLY A 669 5.79 7.53 -5.49
N GLU A 670 5.28 6.35 -5.17
CA GLU A 670 6.03 5.09 -5.13
C GLU A 670 6.58 4.70 -6.52
N THR A 671 7.74 4.02 -6.53
CA THR A 671 8.40 3.59 -7.77
C THR A 671 8.08 2.13 -8.08
N THR A 672 7.55 1.87 -9.26
CA THR A 672 7.35 0.51 -9.80
C THR A 672 8.49 0.14 -10.73
N ALA A 673 8.91 -1.14 -10.72
CA ALA A 673 9.95 -1.66 -11.60
C ALA A 673 9.49 -2.94 -12.34
N LEU A 674 9.87 -3.07 -13.60
CA LEU A 674 9.77 -4.27 -14.42
C LEU A 674 11.20 -4.73 -14.77
N GLU A 675 11.59 -5.92 -14.35
CA GLU A 675 12.84 -6.55 -14.79
C GLU A 675 12.71 -6.92 -16.28
N VAL A 676 13.73 -6.57 -17.07
CA VAL A 676 13.79 -6.84 -18.51
C VAL A 676 15.10 -7.55 -18.83
N ILE A 677 15.00 -8.75 -19.39
CA ILE A 677 16.13 -9.54 -19.86
C ILE A 677 16.39 -9.17 -21.32
N VAL A 678 17.55 -8.55 -21.57
CA VAL A 678 17.97 -8.13 -22.91
C VAL A 678 19.05 -9.08 -23.42
N SER A 679 18.77 -9.75 -24.54
CA SER A 679 19.67 -10.70 -25.18
C SER A 679 20.36 -10.11 -26.42
N GLU A 680 21.55 -10.61 -26.74
CA GLU A 680 22.20 -10.47 -28.06
C GLU A 680 22.16 -11.82 -28.80
N GLU A 681 22.45 -11.84 -30.12
CA GLU A 681 22.52 -13.10 -30.87
C GLU A 681 23.49 -14.10 -30.19
N PRO A 682 23.09 -15.37 -29.98
CA PRO A 682 23.93 -16.33 -29.26
C PRO A 682 25.23 -16.60 -30.00
N LYS A 683 26.36 -16.30 -29.34
CA LYS A 683 27.70 -16.65 -29.82
C LYS A 683 28.01 -18.13 -29.51
N GLN A 684 29.04 -18.69 -30.14
CA GLN A 684 29.48 -20.06 -29.87
C GLN A 684 29.79 -20.25 -28.39
N THR A 685 29.24 -21.31 -27.80
CA THR A 685 29.43 -21.62 -26.38
C THR A 685 30.88 -22.00 -26.08
N THR A 686 31.26 -21.91 -24.81
CA THR A 686 32.58 -22.38 -24.36
C THR A 686 32.72 -23.90 -24.49
N THR A 687 33.95 -24.40 -24.41
CA THR A 687 34.23 -25.84 -24.53
C THR A 687 33.48 -26.62 -23.45
N ILE A 688 32.85 -27.73 -23.83
CA ILE A 688 32.08 -28.57 -22.92
C ILE A 688 32.98 -29.13 -21.81
N GLN A 689 32.67 -28.82 -20.55
CA GLN A 689 33.35 -29.32 -19.36
C GLN A 689 32.80 -30.70 -18.97
N GLY A 690 33.63 -31.59 -18.42
CA GLY A 690 33.27 -32.98 -18.04
C GLY A 690 34.32 -34.01 -18.46
N GLU A 691 34.17 -35.27 -18.05
CA GLU A 691 35.15 -36.33 -18.34
C GLU A 691 35.16 -36.76 -19.82
N GLY A 692 36.35 -36.98 -20.37
CA GLY A 692 36.56 -37.42 -21.76
C GLY A 692 36.63 -38.94 -21.94
N VAL A 693 36.89 -39.68 -20.86
CA VAL A 693 36.92 -41.15 -20.83
C VAL A 693 36.06 -41.62 -19.68
N VAL A 694 35.06 -42.45 -19.95
CA VAL A 694 34.00 -42.80 -19.00
C VAL A 694 33.68 -44.28 -19.06
N CYS A 695 33.12 -44.85 -18.00
CA CYS A 695 32.75 -46.26 -17.98
C CYS A 695 31.33 -46.45 -18.51
N VAL A 696 31.05 -47.58 -19.17
CA VAL A 696 29.70 -47.88 -19.63
C VAL A 696 28.74 -48.04 -18.44
N ASN A 697 27.51 -47.56 -18.59
CA ASN A 697 26.45 -47.50 -17.59
C ASN A 697 26.80 -46.63 -16.36
N THR A 698 27.66 -45.62 -16.52
CA THR A 698 27.84 -44.55 -15.52
C THR A 698 27.10 -43.29 -15.95
N LEU A 699 26.72 -42.48 -14.95
CA LEU A 699 26.12 -41.16 -15.11
C LEU A 699 27.21 -40.12 -14.99
N GLU A 700 27.36 -39.27 -15.99
CA GLU A 700 28.40 -38.26 -16.07
C GLU A 700 27.79 -36.89 -16.33
N GLU A 701 28.27 -35.88 -15.62
CA GLU A 701 27.82 -34.49 -15.76
C GLU A 701 28.67 -33.73 -16.78
N TYR A 702 27.99 -32.95 -17.63
CA TYR A 702 28.61 -32.06 -18.60
C TYR A 702 27.98 -30.67 -18.54
N MET A 703 28.80 -29.62 -18.64
CA MET A 703 28.31 -28.23 -18.56
C MET A 703 29.08 -27.27 -19.47
N VAL A 704 28.42 -26.15 -19.80
CA VAL A 704 28.99 -24.96 -20.46
C VAL A 704 28.67 -23.72 -19.63
N ASP A 705 29.30 -22.58 -19.92
CA ASP A 705 29.00 -21.35 -19.20
C ASP A 705 27.55 -20.90 -19.45
N SER A 706 26.86 -20.52 -18.37
CA SER A 706 25.46 -20.10 -18.39
C SER A 706 25.33 -18.64 -18.85
N ILE A 707 24.49 -18.39 -19.85
CA ILE A 707 24.18 -17.07 -20.41
C ILE A 707 22.71 -16.74 -20.04
N PRO A 708 22.44 -15.59 -19.40
CA PRO A 708 21.06 -15.19 -19.05
C PRO A 708 20.13 -15.16 -20.27
N GLY A 709 18.89 -15.62 -20.10
CA GLY A 709 17.87 -15.61 -21.18
C GLY A 709 18.11 -16.61 -22.32
N THR A 710 19.06 -17.54 -22.17
CA THR A 710 19.44 -18.52 -23.20
C THR A 710 19.08 -19.94 -22.77
N GLU A 711 18.40 -20.68 -23.66
CA GLU A 711 18.15 -22.12 -23.51
C GLU A 711 19.20 -22.93 -24.26
N TYR A 712 19.49 -24.14 -23.78
CA TYR A 712 20.54 -25.01 -24.30
C TYR A 712 19.98 -26.35 -24.75
N PHE A 713 20.33 -26.75 -25.97
CA PHE A 713 19.92 -28.01 -26.56
C PHE A 713 21.11 -28.93 -26.73
N TRP A 714 21.09 -30.06 -26.01
CA TRP A 714 22.16 -31.04 -25.99
C TRP A 714 21.80 -32.31 -26.76
N GLU A 715 22.79 -32.87 -27.47
CA GLU A 715 22.67 -34.15 -28.21
C GLU A 715 23.90 -35.03 -27.96
N ALA A 716 23.69 -36.30 -27.64
CA ALA A 716 24.75 -37.30 -27.45
C ALA A 716 24.56 -38.49 -28.40
N THR A 717 25.65 -39.00 -28.96
CA THR A 717 25.66 -40.27 -29.71
C THR A 717 26.02 -41.40 -28.74
N GLY A 718 25.23 -42.48 -28.67
CA GLY A 718 25.52 -43.62 -27.78
C GLY A 718 25.37 -43.39 -26.27
N GLY A 719 24.80 -42.26 -25.86
CA GLY A 719 24.40 -41.94 -24.49
C GLY A 719 23.00 -41.33 -24.44
N VAL A 720 22.36 -41.34 -23.28
CA VAL A 720 21.02 -40.78 -23.06
C VAL A 720 21.10 -39.65 -22.05
N VAL A 721 20.65 -38.45 -22.42
CA VAL A 721 20.50 -37.33 -21.48
C VAL A 721 19.39 -37.68 -20.48
N ARG A 722 19.73 -37.78 -19.20
CA ARG A 722 18.79 -38.12 -18.12
C ARG A 722 18.18 -36.90 -17.48
N GLU A 723 18.98 -35.85 -17.27
CA GLU A 723 18.56 -34.61 -16.60
C GLU A 723 19.23 -33.39 -17.23
N GLY A 724 18.61 -32.21 -17.07
CA GLY A 724 19.21 -30.91 -17.39
C GLY A 724 18.99 -30.37 -18.82
N GLN A 725 18.21 -31.04 -19.68
CA GLN A 725 17.92 -30.52 -21.03
C GLN A 725 17.23 -29.15 -20.96
N GLY A 726 17.62 -28.22 -21.85
CA GLY A 726 17.19 -26.82 -21.80
C GLY A 726 18.11 -25.93 -20.95
N THR A 727 19.01 -26.51 -20.14
CA THR A 727 19.90 -25.77 -19.23
C THR A 727 21.38 -25.90 -19.60
N SER A 728 22.23 -25.05 -19.02
CA SER A 728 23.68 -25.02 -19.27
C SER A 728 24.45 -26.23 -18.72
N ALA A 729 23.79 -27.16 -18.02
CA ALA A 729 24.37 -28.39 -17.50
C ALA A 729 23.43 -29.59 -17.69
N ILE A 730 23.98 -30.75 -18.01
CA ILE A 730 23.24 -31.99 -18.22
C ILE A 730 23.92 -33.18 -17.54
N THR A 731 23.14 -34.24 -17.30
CA THR A 731 23.65 -35.56 -16.90
C THR A 731 23.37 -36.57 -18.00
N ILE A 732 24.39 -37.30 -18.45
CA ILE A 732 24.28 -38.33 -19.49
C ILE A 732 24.60 -39.70 -18.90
N GLU A 733 23.78 -40.70 -19.24
CA GLU A 733 24.11 -42.10 -19.07
C GLU A 733 24.72 -42.66 -20.35
N TRP A 734 25.98 -43.10 -20.29
CA TRP A 734 26.67 -43.67 -21.45
C TRP A 734 26.39 -45.16 -21.57
N THR A 735 25.83 -45.61 -22.69
CA THR A 735 25.37 -47.01 -22.85
C THR A 735 26.11 -47.78 -23.94
N ASN A 736 26.73 -47.07 -24.88
CA ASN A 736 27.49 -47.68 -25.98
C ASN A 736 28.99 -47.47 -25.80
N LEU A 737 29.77 -48.54 -25.98
CA LEU A 737 31.23 -48.54 -25.90
C LEU A 737 31.89 -47.79 -27.07
N ASN A 738 33.19 -47.52 -26.93
CA ASN A 738 34.06 -46.85 -27.90
C ASN A 738 33.79 -45.33 -28.04
N GLU A 739 34.18 -44.75 -29.18
CA GLU A 739 34.10 -43.33 -29.46
C GLU A 739 32.65 -42.88 -29.66
N GLN A 740 32.27 -41.87 -28.88
CA GLN A 740 30.98 -41.19 -28.88
C GLN A 740 31.20 -39.68 -28.97
N ARG A 741 30.14 -38.93 -29.24
CA ARG A 741 30.14 -37.48 -29.43
C ARG A 741 29.02 -36.83 -28.62
N LEU A 742 29.35 -35.72 -27.99
CA LEU A 742 28.43 -34.82 -27.30
C LEU A 742 28.44 -33.44 -27.97
N THR A 743 27.28 -32.89 -28.31
CA THR A 743 27.11 -31.56 -28.89
C THR A 743 26.09 -30.71 -28.12
N VAL A 744 26.27 -29.38 -28.16
CA VAL A 744 25.35 -28.40 -27.55
C VAL A 744 25.16 -27.19 -28.46
N SER A 745 23.91 -26.73 -28.62
CA SER A 745 23.56 -25.43 -29.24
C SER A 745 22.75 -24.55 -28.29
N SER A 746 22.86 -23.24 -28.43
CA SER A 746 22.10 -22.26 -27.65
C SER A 746 20.98 -21.62 -28.47
N ILE A 747 19.87 -21.22 -27.83
CA ILE A 747 18.77 -20.47 -28.45
C ILE A 747 18.26 -19.38 -27.51
N ASN A 748 17.96 -18.20 -28.03
CA ASN A 748 17.33 -17.09 -27.30
C ASN A 748 16.38 -16.30 -28.23
N PRO A 749 15.69 -15.24 -27.77
CA PRO A 749 14.76 -14.46 -28.61
C PRO A 749 15.37 -13.85 -29.89
N CYS A 750 16.70 -13.70 -29.96
CA CYS A 750 17.40 -13.21 -31.14
C CYS A 750 17.66 -14.30 -32.20
N GLY A 751 17.62 -15.60 -31.84
CA GLY A 751 17.85 -16.72 -32.75
C GLY A 751 18.59 -17.91 -32.13
N GLN A 752 19.05 -18.83 -32.99
CA GLN A 752 19.81 -20.02 -32.61
C GLN A 752 21.32 -19.81 -32.87
N GLY A 753 22.15 -20.14 -31.89
CA GLY A 753 23.61 -20.08 -31.96
C GLY A 753 24.26 -21.31 -32.61
N PRO A 754 25.56 -21.22 -32.92
CA PRO A 754 26.32 -22.33 -33.48
C PRO A 754 26.55 -23.46 -32.47
N THR A 755 26.76 -24.69 -32.95
CA THR A 755 27.00 -25.88 -32.13
C THR A 755 28.44 -26.01 -31.66
N THR A 756 28.62 -26.45 -30.42
CA THR A 756 29.92 -26.86 -29.85
C THR A 756 29.95 -28.38 -29.65
N GLN A 757 31.10 -29.02 -29.87
CA GLN A 757 31.27 -30.48 -29.84
C GLN A 757 32.40 -30.91 -28.90
N LYS A 758 32.22 -32.08 -28.27
CA LYS A 758 33.25 -32.83 -27.54
C LYS A 758 33.18 -34.33 -27.85
N ASP A 759 34.33 -34.96 -28.03
CA ASP A 759 34.44 -36.40 -28.26
C ASP A 759 34.67 -37.13 -26.93
N ILE A 760 34.00 -38.28 -26.73
CA ILE A 760 33.94 -39.05 -25.49
C ILE A 760 34.30 -40.52 -25.77
N ARG A 761 35.18 -41.14 -24.99
CA ARG A 761 35.55 -42.56 -25.13
C ARG A 761 34.96 -43.39 -23.99
N VAL A 762 34.08 -44.34 -24.29
CA VAL A 762 33.40 -45.18 -23.31
C VAL A 762 34.07 -46.57 -23.20
N ILE A 763 34.49 -46.98 -21.99
CA ILE A 763 35.24 -48.22 -21.69
C ILE A 763 34.51 -49.13 -20.66
N THR A 764 35.01 -50.36 -20.44
CA THR A 764 34.46 -51.35 -19.47
C THR A 764 35.58 -52.04 -18.68
N ILE A 765 35.23 -52.86 -17.68
CA ILE A 765 36.20 -53.63 -16.86
C ILE A 765 37.07 -54.59 -17.71
N PRO A 766 38.29 -54.92 -17.27
CA PRO A 766 39.19 -55.87 -17.95
C PRO A 766 38.64 -57.29 -18.02
N ASP A 767 39.01 -58.03 -19.07
CA ASP A 767 38.76 -59.48 -19.17
C ASP A 767 39.75 -60.31 -18.31
N GLN A 768 39.46 -61.61 -18.08
CA GLN A 768 40.33 -62.51 -17.30
C GLN A 768 41.72 -62.64 -17.94
N PRO A 769 42.83 -62.62 -17.17
CA PRO A 769 44.16 -62.76 -17.73
C PRO A 769 44.40 -64.14 -18.38
N SER A 770 45.42 -64.20 -19.23
CA SER A 770 45.93 -65.45 -19.82
C SER A 770 46.51 -66.41 -18.77
N VAL A 771 46.84 -67.65 -19.17
CA VAL A 771 47.41 -68.68 -18.28
C VAL A 771 48.77 -68.27 -17.71
N ILE A 772 48.99 -68.52 -16.40
CA ILE A 772 50.28 -68.23 -15.72
C ILE A 772 51.32 -69.28 -16.13
N SER A 773 52.47 -68.84 -16.62
CA SER A 773 53.63 -69.67 -17.00
C SER A 773 54.72 -69.60 -15.91
N GLY A 774 55.24 -70.74 -15.42
CA GLY A 774 56.32 -70.81 -14.41
C GLY A 774 56.59 -72.24 -13.89
N ASN A 775 57.68 -72.44 -13.13
CA ASN A 775 58.08 -73.76 -12.62
C ASN A 775 57.18 -74.23 -11.45
N VAL A 776 56.54 -75.39 -11.60
CA VAL A 776 55.59 -75.93 -10.59
C VAL A 776 56.24 -76.75 -9.45
N ARG A 777 57.54 -77.07 -9.54
CA ARG A 777 58.33 -77.73 -8.48
C ARG A 777 59.66 -77.00 -8.31
N VAL A 778 59.91 -76.45 -7.14
CA VAL A 778 61.04 -75.54 -6.88
C VAL A 778 61.76 -75.91 -5.59
N GLY A 779 63.08 -75.69 -5.54
CA GLY A 779 63.83 -75.76 -4.28
C GLY A 779 63.63 -74.47 -3.46
N PHE A 780 64.40 -74.31 -2.38
CA PHE A 780 64.49 -73.03 -1.69
C PHE A 780 65.31 -72.02 -2.50
N GLN A 781 64.70 -71.46 -3.55
CA GLN A 781 65.30 -70.51 -4.48
C GLN A 781 64.23 -69.65 -5.18
N GLU A 782 64.69 -68.61 -5.87
CA GLU A 782 63.85 -67.73 -6.70
C GLU A 782 63.28 -68.44 -7.94
N ALA A 783 62.05 -68.07 -8.34
CA ALA A 783 61.39 -68.50 -9.57
C ALA A 783 60.49 -67.40 -10.16
N ASP A 784 60.40 -67.34 -11.49
CA ASP A 784 59.59 -66.38 -12.24
C ASP A 784 58.24 -66.95 -12.69
N TYR A 785 57.20 -66.11 -12.68
CA TYR A 785 55.85 -66.40 -13.17
C TYR A 785 55.32 -65.26 -14.06
N GLU A 786 54.72 -65.57 -15.21
CA GLU A 786 54.28 -64.55 -16.19
C GLU A 786 52.95 -64.87 -16.89
N ILE A 787 52.28 -63.81 -17.39
CA ILE A 787 51.10 -63.83 -18.28
C ILE A 787 51.35 -62.92 -19.50
N THR A 788 50.51 -63.03 -20.54
CA THR A 788 50.45 -62.06 -21.64
C THR A 788 49.76 -60.76 -21.17
N GLY A 789 50.43 -59.62 -21.30
CA GLY A 789 49.90 -58.32 -20.91
C GLY A 789 49.07 -57.62 -22.01
N GLU A 790 48.07 -56.86 -21.59
CA GLU A 790 47.20 -56.03 -22.43
C GLU A 790 47.47 -54.53 -22.19
N GLN A 791 47.22 -53.69 -23.21
CA GLN A 791 47.42 -52.23 -23.08
C GLN A 791 46.40 -51.61 -22.12
N ASP A 792 46.83 -50.60 -21.37
CA ASP A 792 46.02 -49.86 -20.39
C ASP A 792 45.41 -50.72 -19.25
N ILE A 793 45.98 -51.92 -19.02
CA ILE A 793 45.58 -52.83 -17.94
C ILE A 793 46.77 -53.07 -16.99
N ASN A 794 46.51 -52.92 -15.70
CA ASN A 794 47.46 -53.16 -14.62
C ASN A 794 47.18 -54.53 -13.97
N TYR A 795 48.19 -55.22 -13.42
CA TYR A 795 48.02 -56.60 -12.91
C TYR A 795 48.46 -56.73 -11.45
N GLN A 796 47.53 -57.12 -10.57
CA GLN A 796 47.77 -57.39 -9.16
C GLN A 796 48.03 -58.87 -8.94
N TRP A 797 49.24 -59.21 -8.48
CA TRP A 797 49.66 -60.56 -8.15
C TRP A 797 49.61 -60.84 -6.65
N SER A 798 49.32 -62.09 -6.30
CA SER A 798 49.43 -62.60 -4.92
C SER A 798 49.97 -64.03 -4.92
N ILE A 799 50.64 -64.41 -3.84
CA ILE A 799 51.08 -65.78 -3.60
C ILE A 799 50.50 -66.26 -2.27
N GLY A 800 50.33 -67.57 -2.11
CA GLY A 800 49.95 -68.19 -0.85
C GLY A 800 51.01 -68.01 0.25
N SER A 801 51.00 -68.89 1.26
CA SER A 801 52.09 -68.94 2.26
C SER A 801 53.40 -69.44 1.63
N GLY A 802 54.56 -69.14 2.22
CA GLY A 802 55.79 -69.90 1.97
C GLY A 802 56.78 -69.37 0.93
N GLY A 803 56.52 -68.20 0.36
CA GLY A 803 57.49 -67.39 -0.38
C GLY A 803 57.14 -65.90 -0.30
N GLU A 804 57.94 -65.04 -0.93
CA GLU A 804 57.70 -63.60 -1.05
C GLU A 804 57.84 -63.14 -2.51
N ILE A 805 56.92 -62.29 -2.99
CA ILE A 805 57.06 -61.66 -4.32
C ILE A 805 58.12 -60.56 -4.20
N ILE A 806 59.27 -60.77 -4.81
CA ILE A 806 60.42 -59.86 -4.70
C ILE A 806 60.46 -58.79 -5.80
N SER A 807 59.79 -59.01 -6.93
CA SER A 807 59.64 -57.98 -7.98
C SER A 807 58.50 -58.29 -8.96
N GLY A 808 58.02 -57.26 -9.68
CA GLY A 808 57.11 -57.41 -10.82
C GLY A 808 55.63 -57.13 -10.54
N GLN A 809 55.27 -56.67 -9.34
CA GLN A 809 53.89 -56.27 -9.01
C GLN A 809 53.41 -55.13 -9.93
N GLY A 810 52.16 -55.19 -10.38
CA GLY A 810 51.63 -54.23 -11.35
C GLY A 810 52.05 -54.48 -12.80
N THR A 811 52.73 -55.58 -13.09
CA THR A 811 53.20 -55.92 -14.45
C THR A 811 52.75 -57.32 -14.85
N PRO A 812 52.84 -57.70 -16.13
CA PRO A 812 52.45 -59.05 -16.58
C PRO A 812 53.36 -60.19 -16.07
N SER A 813 54.40 -59.92 -15.28
CA SER A 813 55.33 -60.94 -14.79
C SER A 813 55.85 -60.62 -13.39
N ILE A 814 55.99 -61.63 -12.53
CA ILE A 814 56.55 -61.53 -11.18
C ILE A 814 57.70 -62.50 -10.94
N ARG A 815 58.52 -62.18 -9.94
CA ARG A 815 59.54 -63.07 -9.36
C ARG A 815 59.23 -63.36 -7.90
N VAL A 816 59.33 -64.62 -7.51
CA VAL A 816 59.01 -65.12 -6.17
C VAL A 816 60.21 -65.86 -5.57
N ASP A 817 60.61 -65.51 -4.35
CA ASP A 817 61.60 -66.26 -3.56
C ASP A 817 60.90 -67.26 -2.64
N TRP A 818 61.20 -68.56 -2.79
CA TRP A 818 60.54 -69.63 -2.04
C TRP A 818 61.37 -70.05 -0.83
N THR A 819 60.80 -69.91 0.37
CA THR A 819 61.54 -70.08 1.64
C THR A 819 60.95 -71.14 2.57
N THR A 820 59.73 -71.62 2.29
CA THR A 820 59.04 -72.61 3.15
C THR A 820 58.58 -73.83 2.34
N PRO A 821 58.85 -75.06 2.80
CA PRO A 821 58.45 -76.26 2.08
C PRO A 821 56.93 -76.48 2.17
N GLY A 822 56.31 -77.02 1.11
CA GLY A 822 54.86 -77.23 1.04
C GLY A 822 54.25 -77.00 -0.36
N ASP A 823 52.92 -77.09 -0.45
CA ASP A 823 52.13 -76.75 -1.64
C ASP A 823 51.55 -75.33 -1.51
N HIS A 824 51.83 -74.47 -2.48
CA HIS A 824 51.50 -73.04 -2.50
C HIS A 824 50.83 -72.64 -3.81
N VAL A 825 50.29 -71.41 -3.90
CA VAL A 825 49.63 -70.89 -5.12
C VAL A 825 50.16 -69.53 -5.53
N VAL A 826 50.05 -69.20 -6.82
CA VAL A 826 50.31 -67.89 -7.43
C VAL A 826 49.03 -67.44 -8.16
N GLU A 827 48.52 -66.25 -7.87
CA GLU A 827 47.29 -65.67 -8.43
C GLU A 827 47.53 -64.27 -9.03
N VAL A 828 46.86 -63.93 -10.14
CA VAL A 828 46.91 -62.60 -10.81
C VAL A 828 45.53 -62.07 -11.17
N THR A 829 45.28 -60.78 -10.91
CA THR A 829 44.01 -60.06 -11.14
C THR A 829 44.25 -58.81 -12.01
N PRO A 830 43.55 -58.62 -13.15
CA PRO A 830 43.71 -57.44 -14.01
C PRO A 830 42.87 -56.26 -13.51
N ILE A 831 43.32 -55.02 -13.73
CA ILE A 831 42.69 -53.79 -13.21
C ILE A 831 42.81 -52.65 -14.23
N ASN A 832 41.71 -51.95 -14.52
CA ASN A 832 41.71 -50.67 -15.24
C ASN A 832 40.92 -49.59 -14.49
N ALA A 833 40.70 -48.44 -15.12
CA ALA A 833 39.97 -47.30 -14.53
C ALA A 833 38.53 -47.61 -14.11
N CYS A 834 37.87 -48.63 -14.69
CA CYS A 834 36.52 -49.01 -14.32
C CYS A 834 36.48 -49.94 -13.10
N ASN A 835 37.29 -51.01 -13.06
CA ASN A 835 37.53 -51.83 -11.86
C ASN A 835 38.52 -53.00 -12.13
N GLN A 836 38.67 -53.89 -11.15
CA GLN A 836 39.30 -55.19 -11.28
C GLN A 836 38.43 -56.16 -12.12
N GLY A 837 39.08 -56.88 -13.03
CA GLY A 837 38.52 -58.04 -13.72
C GLY A 837 38.77 -59.35 -12.96
N PRO A 838 38.31 -60.50 -13.49
CA PRO A 838 38.44 -61.80 -12.82
C PRO A 838 39.89 -62.32 -12.73
N SER A 839 40.30 -62.90 -11.59
CA SER A 839 41.65 -63.45 -11.35
C SER A 839 41.95 -64.80 -12.03
N ARG A 840 43.23 -65.17 -12.11
CA ARG A 840 43.75 -66.49 -12.57
C ARG A 840 44.78 -67.05 -11.58
N VAL A 841 44.80 -68.39 -11.36
CA VAL A 841 45.59 -69.07 -10.29
C VAL A 841 46.44 -70.25 -10.83
N LEU A 842 47.61 -70.50 -10.24
CA LEU A 842 48.56 -71.61 -10.50
C LEU A 842 49.08 -72.25 -9.18
N SER A 843 49.29 -73.56 -9.10
CA SER A 843 49.80 -74.28 -7.89
C SER A 843 51.27 -74.73 -8.01
N VAL A 844 52.05 -74.68 -6.91
CA VAL A 844 53.53 -74.84 -6.85
C VAL A 844 54.00 -75.64 -5.60
N ASN A 845 55.01 -76.53 -5.69
CA ASN A 845 55.53 -77.36 -4.58
C ASN A 845 57.04 -77.16 -4.25
N VAL A 846 57.45 -77.12 -2.95
CA VAL A 846 58.82 -76.81 -2.46
C VAL A 846 59.46 -77.89 -1.51
N ASN A 847 60.69 -78.45 -1.74
CA ASN A 847 61.36 -79.48 -0.87
C ASN A 847 62.94 -79.66 -0.99
N LEU A 848 63.65 -80.29 0.00
CA LEU A 848 65.14 -80.34 0.20
C LEU A 848 65.77 -81.69 0.72
N ILE A 849 66.18 -82.67 -0.13
CA ILE A 849 67.12 -83.81 0.22
C ILE A 849 67.93 -84.32 -1.00
N THR A 850 69.28 -84.44 -0.87
CA THR A 850 70.16 -85.46 -1.51
C THR A 850 71.26 -86.03 -0.56
N SER A 851 71.24 -87.36 -0.36
CA SER A 851 72.24 -88.41 0.01
C SER A 851 73.22 -88.34 1.21
N VAL A 852 73.02 -89.21 2.24
CA VAL A 852 73.87 -90.37 2.73
C VAL A 852 73.30 -90.90 4.07
N ALA A 853 73.12 -92.23 4.23
CA ALA A 853 72.48 -92.89 5.40
C ALA A 853 73.42 -93.13 6.60
N GLU A 854 72.87 -93.14 7.82
CA GLU A 854 73.57 -93.35 9.11
C GLU A 854 73.27 -94.76 9.66
N GLU A 855 74.29 -95.53 10.04
CA GLU A 855 74.13 -96.85 10.66
C GLU A 855 73.73 -96.70 12.13
N ALA A 856 72.80 -97.56 12.58
CA ALA A 856 72.06 -97.46 13.85
C ALA A 856 72.92 -97.07 15.07
N GLU A 857 72.32 -96.27 15.95
CA GLU A 857 72.91 -95.80 17.21
C GLU A 857 73.41 -96.98 18.06
N ASP A 858 74.72 -97.13 18.14
CA ASP A 858 75.43 -97.95 19.12
C ASP A 858 75.53 -97.14 20.40
N GLU A 859 74.79 -97.57 21.43
CA GLU A 859 74.70 -96.96 22.76
C GLU A 859 76.06 -96.83 23.46
N ASN A 860 77.09 -97.52 22.97
CA ASN A 860 78.44 -97.48 23.54
C ASN A 860 79.28 -96.27 23.08
N ILE A 861 78.78 -95.46 22.13
CA ILE A 861 79.46 -94.26 21.62
C ILE A 861 78.60 -93.03 21.90
N GLU A 862 79.04 -92.22 22.86
CA GLU A 862 78.34 -91.02 23.29
C GLU A 862 79.10 -89.77 22.79
N ILE A 863 78.43 -88.91 22.02
CA ILE A 863 79.00 -87.66 21.50
C ILE A 863 78.23 -86.50 22.12
N PHE A 864 78.95 -85.61 22.81
CA PHE A 864 78.34 -84.47 23.46
C PHE A 864 79.20 -83.20 23.36
N PRO A 865 78.61 -82.02 23.10
CA PRO A 865 77.21 -81.79 22.72
C PRO A 865 76.90 -82.19 21.25
N SER A 866 75.71 -82.73 20.99
CA SER A 866 75.21 -83.05 19.64
C SER A 866 73.74 -82.58 19.48
N PRO A 867 73.44 -81.59 18.61
CA PRO A 867 74.38 -80.83 17.80
C PRO A 867 75.31 -79.94 18.64
N SER A 868 76.53 -79.68 18.14
CA SER A 868 77.49 -78.80 18.81
C SER A 868 77.30 -77.35 18.37
N PHE A 869 77.24 -76.42 19.32
CA PHE A 869 77.00 -74.98 19.08
C PHE A 869 78.29 -74.14 19.00
N GLY A 870 79.46 -74.79 18.94
CA GLY A 870 80.74 -74.10 18.87
C GLY A 870 81.87 -74.89 18.22
N GLY A 871 81.58 -76.10 17.71
CA GLY A 871 82.57 -76.96 17.08
C GLY A 871 83.39 -77.82 18.05
N ASP A 872 83.23 -77.63 19.36
CA ASP A 872 83.84 -78.45 20.39
C ASP A 872 82.91 -79.59 20.79
N ILE A 873 83.44 -80.81 20.78
CA ILE A 873 82.76 -82.02 21.24
C ILE A 873 83.72 -82.89 22.04
N HIS A 874 83.17 -83.76 22.87
CA HIS A 874 83.90 -84.92 23.34
C HIS A 874 83.15 -86.20 23.01
N VAL A 875 83.94 -87.23 22.71
CA VAL A 875 83.49 -88.56 22.34
C VAL A 875 83.87 -89.49 23.48
N ALA A 876 82.87 -90.02 24.18
CA ALA A 876 83.05 -91.00 25.23
C ALA A 876 82.69 -92.39 24.70
N LEU A 877 83.61 -93.34 24.86
CA LEU A 877 83.48 -94.72 24.39
C LEU A 877 83.35 -95.64 25.60
N LYS A 878 82.16 -96.19 25.85
CA LYS A 878 81.90 -97.12 26.97
C LYS A 878 82.12 -98.56 26.50
N GLY A 879 83.02 -99.29 27.15
CA GLY A 879 83.26 -100.72 26.84
C GLY A 879 84.05 -101.02 25.57
N ILE A 880 84.41 -100.00 24.77
CA ILE A 880 85.22 -100.16 23.56
C ILE A 880 86.71 -99.96 23.92
N ALA A 881 87.44 -101.06 24.13
CA ALA A 881 88.88 -101.05 24.39
C ALA A 881 89.70 -101.29 23.10
N GLY A 882 90.93 -100.76 23.06
CA GLY A 882 91.86 -100.98 21.93
C GLY A 882 91.59 -100.11 20.70
N VAL A 883 91.07 -98.90 20.90
CA VAL A 883 90.91 -97.89 19.83
C VAL A 883 92.27 -97.48 19.32
N ASN A 884 92.51 -97.66 18.03
CA ASN A 884 93.77 -97.31 17.39
C ASN A 884 93.64 -96.12 16.42
N TYR A 885 92.42 -95.71 16.06
CA TYR A 885 92.20 -94.58 15.16
C TYR A 885 90.85 -93.89 15.40
N ILE A 886 90.86 -92.57 15.38
CA ILE A 886 89.67 -91.72 15.34
C ILE A 886 89.89 -90.60 14.33
N GLY A 887 89.02 -90.50 13.32
CA GLY A 887 89.07 -89.46 12.28
C GLY A 887 87.71 -88.78 12.08
N VAL A 888 87.73 -87.48 11.79
CA VAL A 888 86.54 -86.66 11.47
C VAL A 888 86.60 -86.20 10.03
N TYR A 889 85.47 -86.28 9.33
CA TYR A 889 85.32 -85.97 7.91
C TYR A 889 84.16 -85.00 7.69
N ASN A 890 84.21 -84.15 6.65
CA ASN A 890 83.07 -83.30 6.30
C ASN A 890 82.00 -84.07 5.50
N ALA A 891 80.86 -83.44 5.21
CA ALA A 891 79.79 -84.00 4.37
C ALA A 891 80.22 -84.45 2.96
N MET A 892 81.40 -84.05 2.49
CA MET A 892 81.98 -84.47 1.21
C MET A 892 82.99 -85.64 1.33
N GLY A 893 83.26 -86.13 2.55
CA GLY A 893 84.16 -87.27 2.80
C GLY A 893 85.65 -86.93 2.93
N LEU A 894 86.03 -85.65 3.05
CA LEU A 894 87.42 -85.21 3.25
C LEU A 894 87.81 -85.22 4.73
N LYS A 895 88.98 -85.77 5.08
CA LYS A 895 89.46 -85.84 6.47
C LYS A 895 89.81 -84.44 6.99
N ILE A 896 89.10 -84.00 8.01
CA ILE A 896 89.30 -82.71 8.67
C ILE A 896 90.31 -82.84 9.80
N LYS A 897 90.18 -83.90 10.61
CA LYS A 897 90.96 -84.03 11.84
C LYS A 897 91.17 -85.49 12.21
N GLU A 898 92.34 -85.80 12.75
CA GLU A 898 92.66 -87.11 13.34
C GLU A 898 93.03 -86.91 14.80
N VAL A 899 92.48 -87.74 15.68
CA VAL A 899 92.62 -87.60 17.13
C VAL A 899 93.60 -88.66 17.62
N PRO A 900 94.69 -88.29 18.34
CA PRO A 900 95.65 -89.25 18.84
C PRO A 900 95.03 -90.17 19.89
N THR A 901 95.39 -91.45 19.85
CA THR A 901 94.84 -92.50 20.74
C THR A 901 95.93 -93.07 21.64
N ASN A 902 95.64 -93.21 22.94
CA ASN A 902 96.52 -93.83 23.93
C ASN A 902 95.84 -95.03 24.57
N GLU A 903 96.61 -96.07 24.88
CA GLU A 903 96.10 -97.30 25.47
C GLU A 903 95.54 -97.04 26.89
N GLY A 904 94.27 -97.39 27.12
CA GLY A 904 93.55 -97.14 28.38
C GLY A 904 92.72 -95.85 28.44
N GLN A 905 92.70 -95.04 27.38
CA GLN A 905 91.87 -93.82 27.29
C GLN A 905 90.49 -94.13 26.66
N PHE A 906 89.42 -93.59 27.25
CA PHE A 906 88.02 -93.82 26.81
C PHE A 906 87.24 -92.54 26.47
N VAL A 907 87.85 -91.36 26.65
CA VAL A 907 87.23 -90.06 26.33
C VAL A 907 88.19 -89.23 25.48
N TYR A 908 87.68 -88.68 24.38
CA TYR A 908 88.45 -87.94 23.39
C TYR A 908 87.82 -86.57 23.12
N PHE A 909 88.60 -85.50 23.28
CA PHE A 909 88.14 -84.15 23.02
C PHE A 909 88.51 -83.73 21.59
N ILE A 910 87.51 -83.26 20.84
CA ILE A 910 87.65 -82.80 19.46
C ILE A 910 87.13 -81.37 19.40
N ASN A 911 88.07 -80.44 19.31
CA ASN A 911 87.76 -79.01 19.35
C ASN A 911 87.85 -78.36 17.97
N ASN A 912 87.16 -77.24 17.79
CA ASN A 912 87.14 -76.37 16.61
C ASN A 912 86.72 -77.08 15.31
N LEU A 913 85.66 -77.89 15.35
CA LEU A 913 85.03 -78.37 14.12
C LEU A 913 84.27 -77.23 13.41
N PRO A 914 84.39 -77.11 12.07
CA PRO A 914 83.65 -76.08 11.31
C PRO A 914 82.13 -76.25 11.43
N LYS A 915 81.34 -75.20 11.15
CA LYS A 915 79.88 -75.34 11.00
C LYS A 915 79.54 -76.24 9.82
N GLY A 916 78.51 -77.06 9.96
CA GLY A 916 78.03 -78.01 8.96
C GLY A 916 77.91 -79.45 9.48
N LEU A 917 77.54 -80.36 8.59
CA LEU A 917 77.43 -81.79 8.87
C LEU A 917 78.78 -82.49 8.68
N HIS A 918 79.20 -83.25 9.69
CA HIS A 918 80.44 -84.03 9.72
C HIS A 918 80.17 -85.50 10.04
N VAL A 919 81.14 -86.35 9.73
CA VAL A 919 81.12 -87.79 10.01
C VAL A 919 82.36 -88.17 10.81
N LEU A 920 82.15 -88.71 12.00
CA LEU A 920 83.16 -89.29 12.86
C LEU A 920 83.33 -90.78 12.52
N ILE A 921 84.57 -91.24 12.39
CA ILE A 921 84.93 -92.65 12.18
C ILE A 921 85.88 -93.10 13.29
N ILE A 922 85.50 -94.15 14.02
CA ILE A 922 86.29 -94.74 15.12
C ILE A 922 86.65 -96.17 14.74
N ARG A 923 87.92 -96.56 14.86
CA ARG A 923 88.38 -97.93 14.58
C ARG A 923 89.06 -98.54 15.79
N THR A 924 88.73 -99.80 16.04
CA THR A 924 89.48 -100.72 16.89
C THR A 924 90.19 -101.74 16.00
N ARG A 925 90.96 -102.67 16.61
CA ARG A 925 91.55 -103.78 15.85
C ARG A 925 90.51 -104.67 15.16
N THR A 926 89.24 -104.67 15.60
CA THR A 926 88.21 -105.61 15.13
C THR A 926 86.97 -104.95 14.54
N SER A 927 86.75 -103.64 14.71
CA SER A 927 85.50 -102.97 14.33
C SER A 927 85.73 -101.51 13.91
N GLU A 928 84.87 -101.00 13.01
CA GLU A 928 84.78 -99.60 12.61
C GLU A 928 83.37 -99.07 12.90
N PHE A 929 83.27 -97.88 13.48
CA PHE A 929 82.01 -97.22 13.82
C PHE A 929 81.94 -95.84 13.17
N LYS A 930 80.75 -95.42 12.73
CA LYS A 930 80.50 -94.11 12.08
C LYS A 930 79.36 -93.34 12.75
N ARG A 931 79.53 -92.04 12.97
CA ARG A 931 78.50 -91.15 13.55
C ARG A 931 78.45 -89.81 12.84
N LYS A 932 77.25 -89.26 12.63
CA LYS A 932 77.11 -87.90 12.15
C LYS A 932 77.17 -86.92 13.31
N ILE A 933 77.80 -85.78 13.05
CA ILE A 933 77.88 -84.66 13.97
C ILE A 933 77.42 -83.43 13.21
N LEU A 934 76.33 -82.82 13.67
CA LEU A 934 75.92 -81.52 13.18
C LEU A 934 76.54 -80.43 14.07
N VAL A 935 77.29 -79.53 13.46
CA VAL A 935 77.81 -78.33 14.13
C VAL A 935 77.04 -77.12 13.60
N LEU A 936 76.30 -76.44 14.47
CA LEU A 936 75.37 -75.35 14.12
C LEU A 936 76.01 -73.96 14.15
#